data_AF-A0A0F4YKN4-F1
#
_entry.id   AF-A0A0F4YKN4-F1
#
_cell.length_a   1.000
_cell.length_b   1.000
_cell.length_c   1.000
_cell.angle_alpha   90.00
_cell.angle_beta   90.00
_cell.angle_gamma   90.00
#
_symmetry.space_group_name_H-M   'P 1'
#
loop_
_entity.id
_entity.type
_entity.pdbx_description
1 polymer ?
#
loop_
_entity_poly.entity_id
_entity_poly.type
_entity_poly.pdbx_seq_one_letter_code
_entity_poly.pdbx_strand_id
1 'polypeptide(L)'
;MDNRGSFVFLLIALYLLVSSQVRAPLIDHDREHQRQVADEQHALHLLNESRYGDFDPRADRWLPVAGLRQNDSYSWDLLPDVQQKARRDLRFALDKAGLQIPVALENPEEASSVNLTQISLPVYRNVTGKLRGDWVRPKPDDPVSSHRSHLNVTALVLENDYVTHEFGLNVTGDTGTLYLDLHEGDGEELLQEPRHVREIRADLAIESGSSLGNTWYMSLFGVHFPELGEVILTTTSEKFGGIFSLPHFALSQDTFDISHQLLIKSLSDTITEKQNSPPTFFPWSSLPHGSQAMSFPTPKCEYIIYLQQHPIMLHGSLAEPGVIEQIEDELRFPMGAPIPSPPLMEMSAVIFSPDCGIVLETKGAPEYPPTDSLYLVGPKQEEYSKYASRLVYAIAGVTVAQIYLLLRQIKEASTPSTRSRISFYTIAMMAIGDAVVIIFTLLSLFNDTSFLVLTATAFLGFLSVSYIGMRFMMEIWSVQAPERREQDRQTQSQTTNTRQESQAPPATSARAVNSGATPIILPPDQDEPEDELPMPNQGNTQQRQSDNGNDVGAMYARFYFILCCLLILSLWSLLWPNRVGAIYARVLGFIYLSFWTPQIYRNIMRNCRKALRWDFVIGQSILRLFPFVYFLTVRGNVLFIRPDSTTAFAMVGWVWFQVWVLASQDILGPRFFVPKGWAPPAYDYHPIIRDASASGSGEDVESGTTLPIGFLRAEERDAASSARDSDKPRPKDKKKKIFDCAICMQDIEVPVVTAPGGIAGSSVADGATSILGRRAYMVTPCRHIFHSTCLESWMRLRLQCPICRESIPPV
;
A
#
# COMPACT_ATOMS: atom_id res chain seq x y z
N MET A 1 -20.17 -27.76 -9.81
CA MET A 1 -20.95 -26.52 -9.88
C MET A 1 -20.00 -25.37 -10.20
N ASP A 2 -19.92 -25.09 -11.50
CA ASP A 2 -19.54 -23.88 -12.23
C ASP A 2 -18.74 -22.75 -11.56
N ASN A 3 -17.43 -22.98 -11.39
CA ASN A 3 -16.44 -21.90 -11.23
C ASN A 3 -16.39 -20.93 -12.44
N ARG A 4 -16.89 -21.37 -13.61
CA ARG A 4 -17.03 -20.54 -14.81
C ARG A 4 -18.05 -19.42 -14.60
N GLY A 5 -19.15 -19.68 -13.89
CA GLY A 5 -20.16 -18.65 -13.59
C GLY A 5 -19.63 -17.58 -12.66
N SER A 6 -18.88 -17.95 -11.62
CA SER A 6 -18.22 -16.98 -10.72
C SER A 6 -17.10 -16.22 -11.41
N PHE A 7 -16.30 -16.87 -12.27
CA PHE A 7 -15.26 -16.18 -13.03
C PHE A 7 -15.83 -15.19 -14.04
N VAL A 8 -16.88 -15.57 -14.78
CA VAL A 8 -17.60 -14.69 -15.71
C VAL A 8 -18.29 -13.55 -14.96
N PHE A 9 -18.93 -13.84 -13.82
CA PHE A 9 -19.51 -12.79 -12.96
C PHE A 9 -18.44 -11.82 -12.47
N LEU A 10 -17.25 -12.31 -12.10
CA LEU A 10 -16.15 -11.46 -11.64
C LEU A 10 -15.54 -10.67 -12.80
N LEU A 11 -15.44 -11.25 -14.00
CA LEU A 11 -15.02 -10.55 -15.22
C LEU A 11 -16.04 -9.49 -15.64
N ILE A 12 -17.33 -9.77 -15.51
CA ILE A 12 -18.41 -8.82 -15.76
C ILE A 12 -18.44 -7.74 -14.68
N ALA A 13 -18.24 -8.08 -13.41
CA ALA A 13 -18.17 -7.10 -12.32
C ALA A 13 -16.93 -6.21 -12.47
N LEU A 14 -15.77 -6.79 -12.82
CA LEU A 14 -14.54 -6.04 -13.11
C LEU A 14 -14.69 -5.21 -14.38
N TYR A 15 -15.33 -5.75 -15.42
CA TYR A 15 -15.69 -4.99 -16.61
C TYR A 15 -16.62 -3.84 -16.26
N LEU A 16 -17.70 -4.03 -15.51
CA LEU A 16 -18.62 -2.96 -15.10
C LEU A 16 -17.95 -1.93 -14.18
N LEU A 17 -17.03 -2.35 -13.31
CA LEU A 17 -16.25 -1.47 -12.44
C LEU A 17 -15.18 -0.67 -13.23
N VAL A 18 -14.62 -1.24 -14.30
CA VAL A 18 -13.57 -0.61 -15.13
C VAL A 18 -14.16 0.10 -16.36
N SER A 19 -15.32 -0.32 -16.84
CA SER A 19 -16.07 0.24 -17.97
C SER A 19 -16.99 1.38 -17.53
N SER A 20 -16.73 1.99 -16.37
CA SER A 20 -17.36 3.24 -15.97
C SER A 20 -16.94 4.42 -16.85
N GLN A 21 -16.31 4.17 -18.01
CA GLN A 21 -16.41 5.07 -19.15
C GLN A 21 -17.88 5.09 -19.56
N VAL A 22 -18.64 5.95 -18.88
CA VAL A 22 -19.98 6.33 -19.26
C VAL A 22 -19.83 6.93 -20.65
N ARG A 23 -20.07 6.12 -21.69
CA ARG A 23 -20.39 6.69 -22.99
C ARG A 23 -21.62 7.55 -22.73
N ALA A 24 -21.45 8.86 -22.83
CA ALA A 24 -22.57 9.77 -22.80
C ALA A 24 -23.62 9.27 -23.81
N PRO A 25 -24.92 9.34 -23.47
CA PRO A 25 -25.97 9.01 -24.41
C PRO A 25 -25.81 9.84 -25.69
N LEU A 26 -26.32 9.31 -26.82
CA LEU A 26 -26.35 9.92 -28.16
C LEU A 26 -27.20 11.22 -28.22
N ILE A 27 -26.96 12.15 -27.30
CA ILE A 27 -27.43 13.53 -27.41
C ILE A 27 -26.61 14.16 -28.53
N ASP A 28 -27.25 15.04 -29.30
CA ASP A 28 -26.64 15.80 -30.40
C ASP A 28 -25.57 16.75 -29.83
N HIS A 29 -24.41 16.19 -29.48
CA HIS A 29 -23.29 16.87 -28.84
C HIS A 29 -22.85 18.09 -29.63
N ASP A 30 -23.05 18.09 -30.95
CA ASP A 30 -22.70 19.21 -31.83
C ASP A 30 -23.56 20.44 -31.53
N ARG A 31 -24.86 20.27 -31.23
CA ARG A 31 -25.75 21.40 -30.93
C ARG A 31 -25.47 22.01 -29.56
N GLU A 32 -25.24 21.17 -28.56
CA GLU A 32 -24.86 21.62 -27.21
C GLU A 32 -23.49 22.29 -27.22
N HIS A 33 -22.52 21.70 -27.93
CA HIS A 33 -21.20 22.29 -28.14
C HIS A 33 -21.28 23.64 -28.84
N GLN A 34 -22.05 23.76 -29.93
CA GLN A 34 -22.25 25.04 -30.62
C GLN A 34 -22.90 26.09 -29.72
N ARG A 35 -23.86 25.71 -28.88
CA ARG A 35 -24.48 26.62 -27.91
C ARG A 35 -23.47 27.09 -26.88
N GLN A 36 -22.69 26.19 -26.29
CA GLN A 36 -21.65 26.54 -25.32
C GLN A 36 -20.59 27.46 -25.93
N VAL A 37 -20.14 27.19 -27.15
CA VAL A 37 -19.19 28.06 -27.88
C VAL A 37 -19.81 29.44 -28.13
N ALA A 38 -21.08 29.51 -28.50
CA ALA A 38 -21.77 30.80 -28.69
C ALA A 38 -21.91 31.59 -27.38
N ASP A 39 -22.22 30.92 -26.27
CA ASP A 39 -22.33 31.53 -24.94
C ASP A 39 -20.94 32.06 -24.48
N GLU A 40 -19.87 31.31 -24.70
CA GLU A 40 -18.48 31.73 -24.41
C GLU A 40 -18.03 32.89 -25.31
N GLN A 41 -18.38 32.88 -26.61
CA GLN A 41 -18.12 34.00 -27.52
C GLN A 41 -18.85 35.26 -27.07
N HIS A 42 -20.08 35.13 -26.57
CA HIS A 42 -20.83 36.24 -26.01
C HIS A 42 -20.16 36.78 -24.73
N ALA A 43 -19.72 35.90 -23.83
CA ALA A 43 -18.98 36.29 -22.64
C ALA A 43 -17.66 37.01 -22.98
N LEU A 44 -16.93 36.54 -24.00
CA LEU A 44 -15.72 37.22 -24.51
C LEU A 44 -16.03 38.62 -25.06
N HIS A 45 -17.14 38.77 -25.79
CA HIS A 45 -17.58 40.08 -26.29
C HIS A 45 -17.88 41.05 -25.14
N LEU A 46 -18.57 40.57 -24.10
CA LEU A 46 -18.86 41.37 -22.90
C LEU A 46 -17.57 41.77 -22.17
N LEU A 47 -16.61 40.86 -22.05
CA LEU A 47 -15.31 41.17 -21.47
C LEU A 47 -14.61 42.28 -22.27
N ASN A 48 -14.61 42.18 -23.60
CA ASN A 48 -13.98 43.19 -24.47
C ASN A 48 -14.58 44.59 -24.31
N GLU A 49 -15.89 44.70 -24.08
CA GLU A 49 -16.56 45.99 -23.86
C GLU A 49 -16.42 46.53 -22.43
N SER A 50 -16.10 45.66 -21.48
CA SER A 50 -16.01 46.00 -20.05
C SER A 50 -14.81 46.88 -19.70
N ARG A 51 -14.98 47.69 -18.65
CA ARG A 51 -13.96 48.57 -18.08
C ARG A 51 -13.82 48.34 -16.58
N TYR A 52 -12.71 48.82 -16.04
CA TYR A 52 -12.48 48.80 -14.61
C TYR A 52 -13.59 49.56 -13.86
N GLY A 53 -14.18 48.92 -12.85
CA GLY A 53 -15.27 49.49 -12.05
C GLY A 53 -16.69 49.31 -12.62
N ASP A 54 -16.86 48.61 -13.75
CA ASP A 54 -18.20 48.25 -14.26
C ASP A 54 -18.91 47.20 -13.39
N PHE A 55 -18.14 46.45 -12.59
CA PHE A 55 -18.66 45.54 -11.57
C PHE A 55 -18.43 46.12 -10.18
N ASP A 56 -19.51 46.58 -9.54
CA ASP A 56 -19.50 47.11 -8.18
C ASP A 56 -20.90 46.94 -7.55
N PRO A 57 -21.15 45.79 -6.89
CA PRO A 57 -22.41 45.48 -6.24
C PRO A 57 -22.86 46.52 -5.21
N ARG A 58 -21.93 47.15 -4.48
CA ARG A 58 -22.25 48.16 -3.46
C ARG A 58 -22.77 49.46 -4.11
N ALA A 59 -22.36 49.74 -5.35
CA ALA A 59 -22.86 50.85 -6.15
C ALA A 59 -23.98 50.44 -7.13
N ASP A 60 -24.56 49.25 -6.97
CA ASP A 60 -25.59 48.67 -7.84
C ASP A 60 -25.17 48.54 -9.32
N ARG A 61 -23.89 48.25 -9.56
CA ARG A 61 -23.32 48.00 -10.89
C ARG A 61 -23.03 46.50 -11.07
N TRP A 62 -23.66 45.91 -12.08
CA TRP A 62 -23.64 44.46 -12.32
C TRP A 62 -23.25 44.15 -13.76
N LEU A 63 -22.65 42.99 -13.99
CA LEU A 63 -22.26 42.54 -15.32
C LEU A 63 -23.25 41.48 -15.85
N PRO A 64 -23.59 41.50 -17.15
CA PRO A 64 -24.47 40.51 -17.76
C PRO A 64 -23.76 39.17 -18.02
N VAL A 65 -22.96 38.69 -17.06
CA VAL A 65 -22.22 37.42 -17.11
C VAL A 65 -22.76 36.51 -16.00
N ALA A 66 -22.89 35.21 -16.27
CA ALA A 66 -23.41 34.24 -15.30
C ALA A 66 -22.62 34.29 -13.97
N GLY A 67 -23.35 34.42 -12.86
CA GLY A 67 -22.84 34.55 -11.50
C GLY A 67 -22.55 36.00 -11.07
N LEU A 68 -22.53 36.96 -12.00
CA LEU A 68 -22.34 38.40 -11.73
C LEU A 68 -23.60 39.22 -12.02
N ARG A 69 -24.75 38.59 -12.28
CA ARG A 69 -26.03 39.28 -12.47
C ARG A 69 -26.65 39.58 -11.12
N GLN A 70 -27.39 40.70 -11.01
CA GLN A 70 -28.13 41.05 -9.79
C GLN A 70 -29.10 39.93 -9.33
N ASN A 71 -29.69 39.20 -10.28
CA ASN A 71 -30.65 38.13 -10.01
C ASN A 71 -29.99 36.82 -9.50
N ASP A 72 -28.66 36.68 -9.60
CA ASP A 72 -27.98 35.43 -9.24
C ASP A 72 -27.88 35.24 -7.72
N SER A 73 -28.11 36.29 -6.91
CA SER A 73 -28.13 36.27 -5.43
C SER A 73 -26.82 35.81 -4.76
N TYR A 74 -25.68 36.03 -5.43
CA TYR A 74 -24.34 35.74 -4.90
C TYR A 74 -23.93 36.81 -3.88
N SER A 75 -23.13 36.42 -2.89
CA SER A 75 -22.69 37.26 -1.76
C SER A 75 -21.52 38.18 -2.12
N TRP A 76 -21.67 38.96 -3.19
CA TRP A 76 -20.62 39.85 -3.68
C TRP A 76 -20.34 41.05 -2.76
N ASP A 77 -21.18 41.30 -1.75
CA ASP A 77 -20.96 42.30 -0.71
C ASP A 77 -19.65 42.09 0.07
N LEU A 78 -19.17 40.85 0.09
CA LEU A 78 -17.92 40.43 0.73
C LEU A 78 -16.67 40.72 -0.10
N LEU A 79 -16.79 40.96 -1.41
CA LEU A 79 -15.65 41.12 -2.31
C LEU A 79 -14.71 42.27 -1.89
N PRO A 80 -15.20 43.48 -1.53
CA PRO A 80 -14.31 44.57 -1.11
C PRO A 80 -13.52 44.23 0.17
N ASP A 81 -14.12 43.49 1.09
CA ASP A 81 -13.49 43.10 2.35
C ASP A 81 -12.42 42.02 2.11
N VAL A 82 -12.68 41.08 1.19
CA VAL A 82 -11.72 40.08 0.70
C VAL A 82 -10.55 40.75 -0.01
N GLN A 83 -10.81 41.71 -0.91
CA GLN A 83 -9.77 42.48 -1.58
C GLN A 83 -8.93 43.29 -0.57
N GLN A 84 -9.53 43.79 0.51
CA GLN A 84 -8.79 44.46 1.57
C GLN A 84 -7.83 43.49 2.31
N LYS A 85 -8.25 42.24 2.55
CA LYS A 85 -7.38 41.19 3.09
C LYS A 85 -6.24 40.86 2.12
N ALA A 86 -6.51 40.72 0.81
CA ALA A 86 -5.46 40.51 -0.19
C ALA A 86 -4.46 41.68 -0.24
N ARG A 87 -4.94 42.94 -0.20
CA ARG A 87 -4.08 44.13 -0.12
C ARG A 87 -3.26 44.16 1.17
N ARG A 88 -3.79 43.67 2.30
CA ARG A 88 -3.03 43.53 3.55
C ARG A 88 -1.86 42.56 3.38
N ASP A 89 -2.08 41.43 2.71
CA ASP A 89 -1.03 40.44 2.47
C ASP A 89 0.05 40.98 1.51
N LEU A 90 -0.34 41.77 0.50
CA LEU A 90 0.58 42.52 -0.34
C LEU A 90 1.40 43.54 0.46
N ARG A 91 0.77 44.34 1.33
CA ARG A 91 1.48 45.29 2.21
C ARG A 91 2.50 44.58 3.09
N PHE A 92 2.16 43.41 3.62
CA PHE A 92 3.07 42.58 4.41
C PHE A 92 4.28 42.12 3.57
N ALA A 93 4.08 41.72 2.32
CA ALA A 93 5.18 41.35 1.42
C ALA A 93 6.10 42.55 1.09
N LEU A 94 5.52 43.74 0.89
CA LEU A 94 6.28 44.99 0.65
C LEU A 94 7.12 45.40 1.86
N ASP A 95 6.54 45.33 3.07
CA ASP A 95 7.23 45.63 4.33
C ASP A 95 8.38 44.63 4.56
N LYS A 96 8.14 43.34 4.32
CA LYS A 96 9.18 42.29 4.39
C LYS A 96 10.30 42.54 3.36
N ALA A 97 10.01 43.19 2.24
CA ALA A 97 11.01 43.61 1.25
C ALA A 97 11.71 44.93 1.58
N GLY A 98 11.36 45.60 2.68
CA GLY A 98 11.92 46.91 3.05
C GLY A 98 11.53 48.03 2.08
N LEU A 99 10.48 47.83 1.28
CA LEU A 99 9.96 48.82 0.34
C LEU A 99 9.00 49.78 1.04
N GLN A 100 8.98 51.04 0.60
CA GLN A 100 8.00 52.01 1.10
C GLN A 100 6.59 51.62 0.64
N ILE A 101 5.69 51.44 1.60
CA ILE A 101 4.28 51.13 1.31
C ILE A 101 3.62 52.40 0.76
N PRO A 102 2.98 52.35 -0.43
CA PRO A 102 2.24 53.49 -0.95
C PRO A 102 1.08 53.88 0.00
N VAL A 103 1.01 55.14 0.43
CA VAL A 103 -0.03 55.63 1.36
C VAL A 103 -1.45 55.39 0.82
N ALA A 104 -1.62 55.53 -0.50
CA ALA A 104 -2.89 55.25 -1.17
C ALA A 104 -3.33 53.78 -1.04
N LEU A 105 -2.41 52.85 -0.78
CA LEU A 105 -2.74 51.45 -0.53
C LEU A 105 -3.35 51.24 0.86
N GLU A 106 -3.19 52.17 1.81
CA GLU A 106 -3.79 52.11 3.16
C GLU A 106 -5.29 52.44 3.13
N ASN A 107 -5.69 53.38 2.25
CA ASN A 107 -7.06 53.81 2.09
C ASN A 107 -7.80 52.94 1.06
N PRO A 108 -8.91 52.26 1.41
CA PRO A 108 -9.66 51.42 0.49
C PRO A 108 -10.16 52.15 -0.77
N GLU A 109 -10.49 53.44 -0.65
CA GLU A 109 -11.01 54.27 -1.75
C GLU A 109 -9.91 54.69 -2.74
N GLU A 110 -8.67 54.87 -2.28
CA GLU A 110 -7.54 55.29 -3.12
C GLU A 110 -6.72 54.11 -3.65
N ALA A 111 -6.85 52.93 -3.03
CA ALA A 111 -6.06 51.74 -3.35
C ALA A 111 -6.22 51.27 -4.80
N SER A 112 -7.38 51.49 -5.42
CA SER A 112 -7.67 51.13 -6.80
C SER A 112 -6.86 51.93 -7.83
N SER A 113 -6.40 53.12 -7.45
CA SER A 113 -5.64 54.05 -8.31
C SER A 113 -4.12 53.81 -8.30
N VAL A 114 -3.63 52.88 -7.47
CA VAL A 114 -2.20 52.60 -7.33
C VAL A 114 -1.71 51.76 -8.51
N ASN A 115 -0.64 52.23 -9.16
CA ASN A 115 0.04 51.50 -10.24
C ASN A 115 0.90 50.36 -9.66
N LEU A 116 0.26 49.22 -9.40
CA LEU A 116 0.89 48.05 -8.80
C LEU A 116 1.90 47.39 -9.75
N THR A 117 1.74 47.48 -11.08
CA THR A 117 2.65 46.81 -12.03
C THR A 117 4.04 47.44 -12.08
N GLN A 118 4.23 48.63 -11.51
CA GLN A 118 5.54 49.29 -11.42
C GLN A 118 6.35 48.82 -10.21
N ILE A 119 5.74 48.08 -9.29
CA ILE A 119 6.39 47.58 -8.09
C ILE A 119 6.98 46.20 -8.42
N SER A 120 8.29 46.06 -8.21
CA SER A 120 9.00 44.79 -8.38
C SER A 120 9.47 44.29 -7.02
N LEU A 121 9.12 43.05 -6.69
CA LEU A 121 9.53 42.33 -5.50
C LEU A 121 10.57 41.25 -5.87
N PRO A 122 11.54 40.95 -5.00
CA PRO A 122 12.49 39.87 -5.23
C PRO A 122 11.81 38.51 -4.98
N VAL A 123 10.97 38.09 -5.93
CA VAL A 123 10.17 36.85 -5.91
C VAL A 123 10.50 35.97 -7.11
N TYR A 124 10.06 34.71 -7.09
CA TYR A 124 10.25 33.83 -8.25
C TYR A 124 9.35 34.29 -9.39
N ARG A 125 9.94 34.57 -10.55
CA ARG A 125 9.14 34.92 -11.72
C ARG A 125 8.37 33.72 -12.21
N ASN A 126 8.88 32.48 -12.06
CA ASN A 126 8.17 31.24 -12.28
C ASN A 126 7.74 30.57 -10.95
N VAL A 127 6.43 30.56 -10.67
CA VAL A 127 5.85 30.08 -9.41
C VAL A 127 5.41 28.61 -9.45
N THR A 128 5.78 27.86 -10.49
CA THR A 128 5.46 26.43 -10.60
C THR A 128 5.98 25.64 -9.40
N GLY A 129 5.12 24.84 -8.78
CA GLY A 129 5.50 24.02 -7.63
C GLY A 129 4.34 23.63 -6.73
N LYS A 130 4.67 22.86 -5.70
CA LYS A 130 3.70 22.30 -4.75
C LYS A 130 3.83 22.97 -3.41
N LEU A 131 2.78 23.66 -3.01
CA LEU A 131 2.69 24.45 -1.79
C LEU A 131 1.74 23.79 -0.80
N ARG A 132 2.08 23.88 0.48
CA ARG A 132 1.22 23.39 1.57
C ARG A 132 1.19 24.39 2.71
N GLY A 133 0.01 24.60 3.28
CA GLY A 133 -0.13 25.33 4.54
C GLY A 133 -1.46 25.05 5.21
N ASP A 134 -1.68 25.66 6.37
CA ASP A 134 -2.95 25.53 7.09
C ASP A 134 -3.84 26.74 6.84
N TRP A 135 -5.13 26.47 6.66
CA TRP A 135 -6.17 27.49 6.50
C TRP A 135 -7.01 27.59 7.77
N VAL A 136 -7.55 28.79 7.99
CA VAL A 136 -8.47 29.12 9.08
C VAL A 136 -9.61 29.96 8.53
N ARG A 137 -10.79 29.85 9.16
CA ARG A 137 -11.86 30.83 8.93
C ARG A 137 -11.55 32.14 9.65
N PRO A 138 -11.95 33.28 9.08
CA PRO A 138 -11.94 34.56 9.79
C PRO A 138 -12.64 34.46 11.13
N LYS A 139 -12.15 35.21 12.12
CA LYS A 139 -12.71 35.22 13.49
C LYS A 139 -14.18 35.68 13.48
N PRO A 140 -15.00 35.25 14.45
CA PRO A 140 -16.43 35.62 14.52
C PRO A 140 -16.71 37.13 14.63
N ASP A 141 -15.71 37.91 15.03
CA ASP A 141 -15.80 39.38 15.14
C ASP A 141 -15.46 40.09 13.81
N ASP A 142 -14.99 39.34 12.80
CA ASP A 142 -14.65 39.87 11.47
C ASP A 142 -15.97 40.14 10.70
N PRO A 143 -16.16 41.31 10.05
CA PRO A 143 -17.35 41.61 9.26
C PRO A 143 -17.70 40.50 8.24
N VAL A 144 -16.69 39.81 7.73
CA VAL A 144 -16.82 38.72 6.76
C VAL A 144 -17.45 37.45 7.36
N SER A 145 -17.37 37.25 8.68
CA SER A 145 -17.78 36.00 9.35
C SER A 145 -19.29 35.88 9.61
N SER A 146 -20.03 36.99 9.56
CA SER A 146 -21.46 37.05 9.88
C SER A 146 -22.39 36.87 8.68
N HIS A 147 -21.85 36.86 7.46
CA HIS A 147 -22.64 36.81 6.24
C HIS A 147 -23.00 35.36 5.89
N ARG A 148 -24.30 35.09 5.73
CA ARG A 148 -24.80 33.83 5.16
C ARG A 148 -25.22 34.10 3.73
N SER A 149 -24.84 33.23 2.80
CA SER A 149 -25.32 33.36 1.44
C SER A 149 -26.83 33.11 1.38
N HIS A 150 -27.55 34.03 0.76
CA HIS A 150 -28.99 33.96 0.54
C HIS A 150 -29.30 33.49 -0.88
N LEU A 151 -28.63 32.42 -1.31
CA LEU A 151 -28.68 31.97 -2.69
C LEU A 151 -30.02 31.29 -3.02
N ASN A 152 -30.67 31.71 -4.10
CA ASN A 152 -31.89 31.06 -4.58
C ASN A 152 -31.57 29.74 -5.32
N VAL A 153 -31.29 28.69 -4.54
CA VAL A 153 -30.87 27.37 -5.04
C VAL A 153 -31.86 26.77 -6.05
N THR A 154 -33.17 26.99 -5.87
CA THR A 154 -34.19 26.43 -6.77
C THR A 154 -34.11 27.04 -8.16
N ALA A 155 -33.93 28.36 -8.26
CA ALA A 155 -33.80 29.03 -9.56
C ALA A 155 -32.51 28.60 -10.29
N LEU A 156 -31.40 28.50 -9.55
CA LEU A 156 -30.11 28.10 -10.10
C LEU A 156 -30.09 26.66 -10.62
N VAL A 157 -30.77 25.74 -9.91
CA VAL A 157 -30.91 24.34 -10.32
C VAL A 157 -31.77 24.19 -11.58
N LEU A 158 -32.81 25.02 -11.73
CA LEU A 158 -33.67 25.02 -12.92
C LEU A 158 -33.01 25.64 -14.16
N GLU A 159 -32.14 26.64 -13.98
CA GLU A 159 -31.44 27.28 -15.10
C GLU A 159 -30.37 26.36 -15.72
N ASN A 160 -29.73 25.51 -14.90
CA ASN A 160 -28.59 24.69 -15.29
C ASN A 160 -28.87 23.16 -15.28
N ASP A 161 -30.15 22.76 -15.20
CA ASP A 161 -30.59 21.36 -15.21
C ASP A 161 -29.85 20.43 -14.22
N TYR A 162 -29.56 20.93 -13.00
CA TYR A 162 -28.86 20.15 -11.99
C TYR A 162 -29.74 19.04 -11.39
N VAL A 163 -29.13 17.89 -11.10
CA VAL A 163 -29.85 16.72 -10.57
C VAL A 163 -30.13 16.82 -9.06
N THR A 164 -29.36 17.65 -8.35
CA THR A 164 -29.39 17.76 -6.89
C THR A 164 -29.37 19.22 -6.43
N HIS A 165 -29.99 19.50 -5.28
CA HIS A 165 -29.89 20.80 -4.61
C HIS A 165 -28.68 20.93 -3.67
N GLU A 166 -27.95 19.83 -3.42
CA GLU A 166 -26.78 19.85 -2.55
C GLU A 166 -25.56 20.39 -3.29
N PHE A 167 -24.91 21.41 -2.72
CA PHE A 167 -23.70 22.00 -3.28
C PHE A 167 -22.48 21.12 -2.97
N GLY A 168 -21.82 20.64 -4.02
CA GLY A 168 -20.46 20.11 -3.96
C GLY A 168 -19.45 21.21 -3.64
N LEU A 169 -18.21 20.84 -3.28
CA LEU A 169 -17.15 21.79 -2.90
C LEU A 169 -17.50 22.73 -1.74
N ASN A 170 -18.52 22.42 -0.93
CA ASN A 170 -18.84 23.18 0.27
C ASN A 170 -17.88 22.80 1.40
N VAL A 171 -16.86 23.63 1.62
CA VAL A 171 -15.84 23.41 2.64
C VAL A 171 -16.46 23.60 4.02
N THR A 172 -16.58 22.51 4.78
CA THR A 172 -17.11 22.51 6.15
C THR A 172 -15.98 22.41 7.18
N GLY A 173 -16.06 23.19 8.26
CA GLY A 173 -15.06 23.22 9.34
C GLY A 173 -14.35 24.57 9.49
N ASP A 174 -13.73 24.78 10.65
CA ASP A 174 -13.13 26.07 11.04
C ASP A 174 -11.63 26.16 10.71
N THR A 175 -10.98 25.01 10.61
CA THR A 175 -9.54 24.90 10.33
C THR A 175 -9.27 23.69 9.45
N GLY A 176 -8.16 23.71 8.73
CA GLY A 176 -7.73 22.58 7.93
C GLY A 176 -6.38 22.80 7.26
N THR A 177 -6.09 21.98 6.26
CA THR A 177 -4.84 22.07 5.48
C THR A 177 -5.17 22.25 4.01
N LEU A 178 -4.33 23.03 3.34
CA LEU A 178 -4.46 23.46 1.96
C LEU A 178 -3.25 22.90 1.19
N TYR A 179 -3.52 22.21 0.09
CA TYR A 179 -2.49 21.74 -0.85
C TYR A 179 -2.76 22.42 -2.18
N LEU A 180 -1.76 23.12 -2.70
CA LEU A 180 -1.86 23.91 -3.92
C LEU A 180 -0.74 23.47 -4.87
N ASP A 181 -1.11 22.97 -6.04
CA ASP A 181 -0.19 22.61 -7.11
C ASP A 181 -0.29 23.67 -8.21
N LEU A 182 0.77 24.44 -8.42
CA LEU A 182 0.83 25.53 -9.40
C LEU A 182 1.50 25.04 -10.69
N HIS A 183 0.80 25.24 -11.80
CA HIS A 183 1.22 24.85 -13.14
C HIS A 183 1.31 26.09 -14.05
N GLU A 184 2.27 26.06 -14.98
CA GLU A 184 2.33 27.04 -16.07
C GLU A 184 1.04 26.94 -16.90
N GLY A 185 0.49 28.08 -17.36
CA GLY A 185 -0.70 28.12 -18.21
C GLY A 185 -0.44 27.60 -19.63
N ASP A 186 -1.36 27.86 -20.57
CA ASP A 186 -1.28 27.35 -21.95
C ASP A 186 -0.25 28.09 -22.83
N GLY A 187 0.59 28.94 -22.23
CA GLY A 187 1.76 29.58 -22.86
C GLY A 187 1.54 31.01 -23.35
N GLU A 188 0.37 31.60 -23.10
CA GLU A 188 0.09 33.02 -23.35
C GLU A 188 0.78 33.89 -22.28
N GLU A 189 1.76 34.70 -22.71
CA GLU A 189 2.41 35.72 -21.87
C GLU A 189 2.38 37.08 -22.57
N LEU A 190 2.12 38.14 -21.81
CA LEU A 190 2.26 39.51 -22.26
C LEU A 190 3.45 40.16 -21.56
N LEU A 191 4.49 40.43 -22.35
CA LEU A 191 5.69 41.15 -21.96
C LEU A 191 5.68 42.55 -22.55
N GLN A 192 5.38 43.54 -21.72
CA GLN A 192 5.45 44.96 -22.06
C GLN A 192 6.20 45.71 -20.95
N GLU A 193 7.52 45.57 -20.88
CA GLU A 193 8.38 46.21 -19.86
C GLU A 193 7.90 47.62 -19.44
N PRO A 194 7.56 47.85 -18.15
CA PRO A 194 7.75 46.98 -16.97
C PRO A 194 6.59 46.01 -16.66
N ARG A 195 5.55 45.99 -17.48
CA ARG A 195 4.32 45.22 -17.31
C ARG A 195 4.50 43.79 -17.81
N HIS A 196 4.49 42.83 -16.89
CA HIS A 196 4.57 41.41 -17.20
C HIS A 196 3.39 40.68 -16.56
N VAL A 197 2.62 39.95 -17.37
CA VAL A 197 1.54 39.08 -16.91
C VAL A 197 1.53 37.81 -17.74
N ARG A 198 1.20 36.70 -17.09
CA ARG A 198 1.08 35.41 -17.76
C ARG A 198 -0.07 34.60 -17.21
N GLU A 199 -0.47 33.61 -17.97
CA GLU A 199 -1.46 32.64 -17.51
C GLU A 199 -0.88 31.63 -16.54
N ILE A 200 -1.74 31.17 -15.65
CA ILE A 200 -1.41 30.18 -14.65
C ILE A 200 -2.61 29.30 -14.35
N ARG A 201 -2.33 28.03 -14.08
CA ARG A 201 -3.31 27.05 -13.64
C ARG A 201 -2.93 26.54 -12.26
N ALA A 202 -3.91 26.23 -11.44
CA ALA A 202 -3.68 25.64 -10.14
C ALA A 202 -4.65 24.50 -9.84
N ASP A 203 -4.15 23.43 -9.24
CA ASP A 203 -4.99 22.40 -8.63
C ASP A 203 -4.97 22.57 -7.11
N LEU A 204 -6.14 22.77 -6.53
CA LEU A 204 -6.34 23.03 -5.12
C LEU A 204 -7.05 21.86 -4.44
N ALA A 205 -6.45 21.36 -3.37
CA ALA A 205 -7.08 20.44 -2.44
C ALA A 205 -7.24 21.08 -1.06
N ILE A 206 -8.48 21.20 -0.60
CA ILE A 206 -8.82 21.74 0.73
C ILE A 206 -9.21 20.57 1.62
N GLU A 207 -8.42 20.30 2.66
CA GLU A 207 -8.71 19.29 3.69
C GLU A 207 -9.33 19.97 4.93
N SER A 208 -10.46 19.46 5.42
CA SER A 208 -11.08 19.89 6.67
C SER A 208 -10.51 19.17 7.89
N GLY A 209 -10.27 19.92 8.96
CA GLY A 209 -9.89 19.40 10.28
C GLY A 209 -11.04 18.80 11.10
N SER A 210 -12.26 18.70 10.55
CA SER A 210 -13.44 18.15 11.22
C SER A 210 -13.29 16.66 11.63
N SER A 211 -14.23 16.15 12.43
CA SER A 211 -14.15 14.81 13.05
C SER A 211 -14.01 13.65 12.06
N LEU A 212 -14.55 13.76 10.85
CA LEU A 212 -14.43 12.77 9.77
C LEU A 212 -13.36 13.15 8.74
N GLY A 213 -13.13 14.46 8.52
CA GLY A 213 -12.14 15.01 7.60
C GLY A 213 -12.46 14.71 6.13
N ASN A 214 -13.03 15.68 5.42
CA ASN A 214 -13.27 15.59 3.98
C ASN A 214 -12.22 16.41 3.22
N THR A 215 -11.92 15.99 2.00
CA THR A 215 -11.03 16.71 1.08
C THR A 215 -11.82 17.11 -0.17
N TRP A 216 -11.76 18.38 -0.54
CA TRP A 216 -12.36 18.90 -1.76
C TRP A 216 -11.27 19.25 -2.75
N TYR A 217 -11.41 18.78 -3.99
CA TYR A 217 -10.46 19.02 -5.07
C TYR A 217 -11.10 19.89 -6.15
N MET A 218 -10.37 20.89 -6.62
CA MET A 218 -10.81 21.77 -7.71
C MET A 218 -9.62 22.23 -8.55
N SER A 219 -9.87 22.50 -9.83
CA SER A 219 -8.94 23.18 -10.73
C SER A 219 -9.34 24.64 -10.88
N LEU A 220 -8.33 25.50 -10.94
CA LEU A 220 -8.46 26.94 -11.00
C LEU A 220 -7.60 27.48 -12.15
N PHE A 221 -8.05 28.57 -12.73
CA PHE A 221 -7.39 29.23 -13.86
C PHE A 221 -7.28 30.71 -13.56
N GLY A 222 -6.22 31.36 -14.04
CA GLY A 222 -6.12 32.79 -13.94
C GLY A 222 -4.79 33.36 -14.37
N VAL A 223 -4.40 34.46 -13.73
CA VAL A 223 -3.26 35.27 -14.14
C VAL A 223 -2.28 35.44 -12.99
N HIS A 224 -0.99 35.47 -13.35
CA HIS A 224 0.11 35.72 -12.44
C HIS A 224 0.87 36.97 -12.89
N PHE A 225 1.20 37.84 -11.95
CA PHE A 225 1.99 39.05 -12.13
C PHE A 225 3.43 38.82 -11.63
N PRO A 226 4.40 38.44 -12.48
CA PRO A 226 5.69 37.93 -12.04
C PRO A 226 6.57 38.94 -11.29
N GLU A 227 6.41 40.24 -11.59
CA GLU A 227 7.16 41.30 -10.91
C GLU A 227 6.62 41.56 -9.49
N LEU A 228 5.30 41.42 -9.28
CA LEU A 228 4.65 41.66 -7.98
C LEU A 228 4.54 40.39 -7.13
N GLY A 229 4.58 39.21 -7.76
CA GLY A 229 4.32 37.92 -7.11
C GLY A 229 2.85 37.73 -6.71
N GLU A 230 1.93 38.50 -7.29
CA GLU A 230 0.49 38.35 -7.09
C GLU A 230 -0.08 37.35 -8.09
N VAL A 231 -0.96 36.47 -7.62
CA VAL A 231 -1.72 35.52 -8.46
C VAL A 231 -3.20 35.67 -8.15
N ILE A 232 -4.01 35.78 -9.20
CA ILE A 232 -5.48 35.76 -9.11
C ILE A 232 -5.98 34.53 -9.87
N LEU A 233 -6.74 33.69 -9.18
CA LEU A 233 -7.26 32.43 -9.69
C LEU A 233 -8.77 32.37 -9.48
N THR A 234 -9.48 31.73 -10.40
CA THR A 234 -10.92 31.49 -10.29
C THR A 234 -11.31 30.11 -10.81
N THR A 235 -12.36 29.54 -10.23
CA THR A 235 -13.09 28.44 -10.88
C THR A 235 -13.95 28.99 -12.00
N THR A 236 -14.24 28.16 -13.00
CA THR A 236 -15.20 28.47 -14.06
C THR A 236 -16.17 27.31 -14.21
N SER A 237 -17.46 27.62 -14.35
CA SER A 237 -18.52 26.63 -14.54
C SER A 237 -19.67 27.25 -15.34
N GLU A 238 -20.67 26.43 -15.69
CA GLU A 238 -21.86 26.88 -16.43
C GLU A 238 -22.64 27.99 -15.71
N LYS A 239 -22.61 27.99 -14.36
CA LYS A 239 -23.28 29.01 -13.54
C LYS A 239 -22.42 30.21 -13.19
N PHE A 240 -21.11 30.15 -13.44
CA PHE A 240 -20.15 31.19 -13.07
C PHE A 240 -19.06 31.36 -14.12
N GLY A 241 -19.13 32.48 -14.84
CA GLY A 241 -18.15 32.89 -15.84
C GLY A 241 -16.87 33.46 -15.22
N GLY A 242 -16.21 32.69 -14.34
CA GLY A 242 -15.08 33.15 -13.54
C GLY A 242 -13.94 33.68 -14.40
N ILE A 243 -13.40 32.89 -15.34
CA ILE A 243 -12.26 33.32 -16.17
C ILE A 243 -12.59 34.55 -17.04
N PHE A 244 -13.83 34.64 -17.53
CA PHE A 244 -14.33 35.78 -18.31
C PHE A 244 -14.55 37.05 -17.48
N SER A 245 -14.64 36.92 -16.16
CA SER A 245 -14.81 38.05 -15.23
C SER A 245 -13.56 38.33 -14.40
N LEU A 246 -12.51 37.53 -14.56
CA LEU A 246 -11.32 37.55 -13.71
C LEU A 246 -10.66 38.94 -13.61
N PRO A 247 -10.52 39.75 -14.69
CA PRO A 247 -9.93 41.08 -14.58
C PRO A 247 -10.64 41.96 -13.55
N HIS A 248 -11.96 41.85 -13.41
CA HIS A 248 -12.74 42.63 -12.43
C HIS A 248 -12.41 42.30 -10.97
N PHE A 249 -11.74 41.17 -10.71
CA PHE A 249 -11.28 40.79 -9.38
C PHE A 249 -9.91 41.39 -9.03
N ALA A 250 -9.25 42.07 -9.96
CA ALA A 250 -7.94 42.70 -9.75
C ALA A 250 -7.95 43.79 -8.66
N LEU A 251 -6.84 43.93 -7.95
CA LEU A 251 -6.73 44.84 -6.81
C LEU A 251 -6.61 46.32 -7.19
N SER A 252 -6.10 46.61 -8.40
CA SER A 252 -6.00 47.96 -8.97
C SER A 252 -6.37 48.03 -10.46
N GLN A 253 -6.58 49.25 -10.95
CA GLN A 253 -6.93 49.51 -12.36
C GLN A 253 -5.82 49.03 -13.32
N ASP A 254 -4.57 49.19 -12.94
CA ASP A 254 -3.41 48.81 -13.77
C ASP A 254 -3.29 47.28 -13.93
N THR A 255 -3.53 46.53 -12.84
CA THR A 255 -3.62 45.07 -12.88
C THR A 255 -4.85 44.58 -13.66
N PHE A 256 -5.95 45.34 -13.67
CA PHE A 256 -7.10 45.07 -14.51
C PHE A 256 -6.73 45.22 -16.00
N ASP A 257 -6.14 46.36 -16.39
CA ASP A 257 -5.89 46.68 -17.80
C ASP A 257 -4.97 45.63 -18.46
N ILE A 258 -3.92 45.19 -17.76
CA ILE A 258 -2.97 44.22 -18.30
C ILE A 258 -3.54 42.79 -18.32
N SER A 259 -4.31 42.38 -17.29
CA SER A 259 -4.95 41.05 -17.26
C SER A 259 -6.08 40.95 -18.28
N HIS A 260 -6.81 42.05 -18.50
CA HIS A 260 -7.83 42.18 -19.53
C HIS A 260 -7.26 41.99 -20.94
N GLN A 261 -6.13 42.64 -21.25
CA GLN A 261 -5.45 42.48 -22.54
C GLN A 261 -4.95 41.05 -22.77
N LEU A 262 -4.39 40.41 -21.73
CA LEU A 262 -3.93 39.02 -21.81
C LEU A 262 -5.09 38.08 -22.08
N LEU A 263 -6.15 38.17 -21.26
CA LEU A 263 -7.28 37.24 -21.34
C LEU A 263 -8.11 37.42 -22.61
N ILE A 264 -8.26 38.64 -23.15
CA ILE A 264 -8.93 38.81 -24.45
C ILE A 264 -8.23 38.01 -25.53
N LYS A 265 -6.89 38.09 -25.57
CA LYS A 265 -6.09 37.38 -26.56
C LYS A 265 -6.20 35.87 -26.33
N SER A 266 -5.87 35.42 -25.13
CA SER A 266 -5.87 33.99 -24.81
C SER A 266 -7.23 33.33 -25.00
N LEU A 267 -8.30 33.91 -24.43
CA LEU A 267 -9.66 33.37 -24.55
C LEU A 267 -10.11 33.32 -26.01
N SER A 268 -9.72 34.30 -26.84
CA SER A 268 -10.03 34.28 -28.27
C SER A 268 -9.34 33.13 -29.00
N ASP A 269 -8.08 32.85 -28.66
CA ASP A 269 -7.31 31.75 -29.23
C ASP A 269 -7.88 30.40 -28.78
N THR A 270 -8.16 30.23 -27.48
CA THR A 270 -8.74 29.00 -26.93
C THR A 270 -10.14 28.71 -27.46
N ILE A 271 -11.01 29.72 -27.62
CA ILE A 271 -12.35 29.55 -28.20
C ILE A 271 -12.24 29.13 -29.68
N THR A 272 -11.30 29.71 -30.41
CA THR A 272 -11.05 29.34 -31.81
C THR A 272 -10.55 27.90 -31.93
N GLU A 273 -9.69 27.47 -31.01
CA GLU A 273 -9.25 26.06 -30.92
C GLU A 273 -10.41 25.13 -30.56
N LYS A 274 -11.24 25.51 -29.59
CA LYS A 274 -12.42 24.74 -29.17
C LYS A 274 -13.44 24.56 -30.30
N GLN A 275 -13.61 25.57 -31.15
CA GLN A 275 -14.48 25.48 -32.34
C GLN A 275 -13.97 24.45 -33.36
N ASN A 276 -12.66 24.26 -33.45
CA ASN A 276 -12.02 23.31 -34.37
C ASN A 276 -11.76 21.93 -33.76
N SER A 277 -11.93 21.80 -32.44
CA SER A 277 -11.67 20.59 -31.65
C SER A 277 -12.94 19.76 -31.42
N PRO A 278 -12.81 18.47 -31.06
CA PRO A 278 -13.97 17.63 -30.74
C PRO A 278 -14.79 18.18 -29.55
N PRO A 279 -16.11 17.90 -29.49
CA PRO A 279 -17.06 18.49 -28.53
C PRO A 279 -16.82 18.15 -27.05
N THR A 280 -15.81 17.32 -26.75
CA THR A 280 -15.41 16.95 -25.38
C THR A 280 -14.34 17.85 -24.78
N PHE A 281 -13.85 18.85 -25.53
CA PHE A 281 -12.81 19.76 -25.06
C PHE A 281 -13.38 20.87 -24.16
N PHE A 282 -13.12 20.75 -22.85
CA PHE A 282 -13.45 21.76 -21.84
C PHE A 282 -12.17 22.33 -21.23
N PRO A 283 -11.66 23.47 -21.75
CA PRO A 283 -10.37 24.02 -21.35
C PRO A 283 -10.35 24.46 -19.87
N TRP A 284 -11.46 25.03 -19.38
CA TRP A 284 -11.54 25.64 -18.04
C TRP A 284 -12.38 24.84 -17.03
N SER A 285 -12.35 23.51 -17.11
CA SER A 285 -13.11 22.66 -16.18
C SER A 285 -12.60 22.81 -14.75
N SER A 286 -13.50 23.12 -13.80
CA SER A 286 -13.20 23.17 -12.36
C SER A 286 -12.92 21.80 -11.73
N LEU A 287 -13.04 20.71 -12.50
CA LEU A 287 -12.69 19.36 -12.06
C LEU A 287 -11.21 19.04 -12.37
N PRO A 288 -10.46 18.49 -11.41
CA PRO A 288 -9.09 18.03 -11.65
C PRO A 288 -9.08 16.96 -12.75
N HIS A 289 -8.18 17.12 -13.73
CA HIS A 289 -8.01 16.26 -14.91
C HIS A 289 -9.12 16.33 -15.98
N GLY A 290 -9.65 17.54 -16.24
CA GLY A 290 -10.68 17.83 -17.25
C GLY A 290 -10.66 16.98 -18.53
N SER A 291 -11.85 16.52 -18.94
CA SER A 291 -12.21 16.16 -20.33
C SER A 291 -13.53 15.38 -20.46
N GLN A 292 -14.25 15.07 -19.36
CA GLN A 292 -15.56 14.40 -19.47
C GLN A 292 -16.63 15.18 -18.73
N ALA A 293 -17.63 15.66 -19.47
CA ALA A 293 -18.87 16.15 -18.91
C ALA A 293 -19.44 15.04 -17.99
N MET A 294 -19.63 15.35 -16.72
CA MET A 294 -20.36 14.43 -15.82
C MET A 294 -21.75 14.25 -16.41
N SER A 295 -22.18 13.00 -16.59
CA SER A 295 -23.53 12.69 -17.08
C SER A 295 -24.65 13.18 -16.16
N PHE A 296 -24.31 13.66 -14.97
CA PHE A 296 -25.20 14.27 -13.99
C PHE A 296 -24.51 15.50 -13.36
N PRO A 297 -24.72 16.72 -13.87
CA PRO A 297 -24.13 17.91 -13.30
C PRO A 297 -24.74 18.18 -11.93
N THR A 298 -23.88 18.52 -10.96
CA THR A 298 -24.25 18.88 -9.59
C THR A 298 -23.76 20.31 -9.32
N PRO A 299 -24.52 21.14 -8.59
CA PRO A 299 -24.08 22.49 -8.27
C PRO A 299 -22.86 22.38 -7.35
N LYS A 300 -21.86 23.23 -7.55
CA LYS A 300 -20.63 23.26 -6.74
C LYS A 300 -20.36 24.68 -6.27
N CYS A 301 -19.74 24.84 -5.10
CA CYS A 301 -19.24 26.14 -4.66
C CYS A 301 -18.15 26.64 -5.61
N GLU A 302 -18.24 27.90 -6.01
CA GLU A 302 -17.25 28.57 -6.84
C GLU A 302 -16.24 29.31 -5.96
N TYR A 303 -15.01 29.45 -6.43
CA TYR A 303 -13.91 30.01 -5.64
C TYR A 303 -13.08 31.00 -6.45
N ILE A 304 -12.75 32.12 -5.80
CA ILE A 304 -11.79 33.12 -6.21
C ILE A 304 -10.66 33.10 -5.19
N ILE A 305 -9.41 33.09 -5.66
CA ILE A 305 -8.24 32.96 -4.80
C ILE A 305 -7.23 34.04 -5.15
N TYR A 306 -6.83 34.78 -4.12
CA TYR A 306 -5.72 35.71 -4.16
C TYR A 306 -4.52 35.06 -3.49
N LEU A 307 -3.42 34.91 -4.22
CA LEU A 307 -2.15 34.47 -3.68
C LEU A 307 -1.15 35.61 -3.74
N GLN A 308 -0.41 35.82 -2.65
CA GLN A 308 0.68 36.77 -2.59
C GLN A 308 1.97 36.05 -2.24
N GLN A 309 2.94 36.07 -3.14
CA GLN A 309 4.28 35.56 -2.88
C GLN A 309 5.06 36.51 -1.96
N HIS A 310 5.80 35.94 -1.02
CA HIS A 310 6.68 36.68 -0.14
C HIS A 310 8.07 36.84 -0.77
N PRO A 311 8.76 37.97 -0.51
CA PRO A 311 10.10 38.20 -1.00
C PRO A 311 11.07 37.13 -0.50
N ILE A 312 11.95 36.69 -1.40
CA ILE A 312 12.93 35.65 -1.16
C ILE A 312 14.07 36.20 -0.31
N MET A 313 14.37 35.49 0.78
CA MET A 313 15.46 35.80 1.68
C MET A 313 16.59 34.78 1.50
N LEU A 314 17.76 35.24 1.06
CA LEU A 314 18.99 34.45 0.96
C LEU A 314 19.94 34.83 2.11
N HIS A 315 20.32 33.87 2.94
CA HIS A 315 21.22 34.07 4.10
C HIS A 315 20.79 35.20 5.06
N GLY A 316 19.49 35.46 5.17
CA GLY A 316 18.93 36.50 6.04
C GLY A 316 18.92 37.91 5.43
N SER A 317 19.31 38.05 4.16
CA SER A 317 19.19 39.29 3.36
C SER A 317 18.26 39.07 2.17
N LEU A 318 17.68 40.15 1.64
CA LEU A 318 16.89 40.11 0.42
C LEU A 318 17.71 39.59 -0.76
N ALA A 319 17.13 38.68 -1.53
CA ALA A 319 17.76 38.14 -2.73
C ALA A 319 17.85 39.23 -3.83
N GLU A 320 19.01 39.32 -4.48
CA GLU A 320 19.16 40.19 -5.66
C GLU A 320 18.38 39.59 -6.85
N PRO A 321 17.65 40.39 -7.64
CA PRO A 321 16.86 39.89 -8.77
C PRO A 321 17.67 39.05 -9.77
N GLY A 322 18.90 39.45 -10.08
CA GLY A 322 19.77 38.70 -10.99
C GLY A 322 20.21 37.33 -10.44
N VAL A 323 20.25 37.14 -9.12
CA VAL A 323 20.52 35.84 -8.50
C VAL A 323 19.29 34.94 -8.59
N ILE A 324 18.09 35.51 -8.43
CA ILE A 324 16.83 34.76 -8.60
C ILE A 324 16.72 34.24 -10.03
N GLU A 325 16.98 35.09 -11.03
CA GLU A 325 16.97 34.71 -12.44
C GLU A 325 17.96 33.57 -12.73
N GLN A 326 19.19 33.66 -12.20
CA GLN A 326 20.18 32.56 -12.32
C GLN A 326 19.70 31.25 -11.68
N ILE A 327 19.01 31.31 -10.53
CA ILE A 327 18.44 30.12 -9.88
C ILE A 327 17.34 29.54 -10.77
N GLU A 328 16.46 30.35 -11.34
CA GLU A 328 15.37 29.88 -12.19
C GLU A 328 15.87 29.28 -13.51
N ASP A 329 16.85 29.91 -14.14
CA ASP A 329 17.47 29.42 -15.38
C ASP A 329 18.16 28.07 -15.16
N GLU A 330 18.94 27.92 -14.09
CA GLU A 330 19.62 26.65 -13.78
C GLU A 330 18.64 25.55 -13.33
N LEU A 331 17.50 25.92 -12.72
CA LEU A 331 16.45 24.96 -12.39
C LEU A 331 15.72 24.45 -13.65
N ARG A 332 15.37 25.35 -14.57
CA ARG A 332 14.66 25.03 -15.82
C ARG A 332 15.57 24.37 -16.85
N PHE A 333 16.81 24.84 -16.96
CA PHE A 333 17.83 24.38 -17.90
C PHE A 333 19.13 24.04 -17.15
N PRO A 334 19.24 22.85 -16.54
CA PRO A 334 20.40 22.49 -15.72
C PRO A 334 21.68 22.42 -16.56
N MET A 335 22.56 23.41 -16.40
CA MET A 335 23.88 23.48 -17.03
C MET A 335 25.01 23.13 -16.05
N GLY A 336 24.69 22.96 -14.76
CA GLY A 336 25.65 22.73 -13.69
C GLY A 336 26.29 24.01 -13.17
N ALA A 337 25.64 25.17 -13.35
CA ALA A 337 26.12 26.43 -12.80
C ALA A 337 26.09 26.39 -11.25
N PRO A 338 27.11 26.96 -10.58
CA PRO A 338 27.12 27.04 -9.13
C PRO A 338 26.08 28.06 -8.65
N ILE A 339 24.88 27.58 -8.29
CA ILE A 339 23.82 28.38 -7.66
C ILE A 339 23.75 28.13 -6.15
N PRO A 340 23.28 29.10 -5.34
CA PRO A 340 22.90 28.81 -3.96
C PRO A 340 21.76 27.79 -3.91
N SER A 341 21.59 27.11 -2.77
CA SER A 341 20.45 26.21 -2.58
C SER A 341 19.14 26.96 -2.78
N PRO A 342 18.27 26.53 -3.72
CA PRO A 342 17.01 27.21 -3.97
C PRO A 342 16.17 27.31 -2.69
N PRO A 343 15.76 28.53 -2.28
CA PRO A 343 14.85 28.70 -1.15
C PRO A 343 13.44 28.18 -1.47
N LEU A 344 12.71 27.78 -0.42
CA LEU A 344 11.31 27.41 -0.54
C LEU A 344 10.46 28.65 -0.88
N MET A 345 9.41 28.44 -1.67
CA MET A 345 8.41 29.45 -1.96
C MET A 345 7.47 29.61 -0.77
N GLU A 346 7.27 30.85 -0.33
CA GLU A 346 6.32 31.22 0.72
C GLU A 346 5.21 32.11 0.13
N MET A 347 3.94 31.76 0.34
CA MET A 347 2.79 32.52 -0.15
C MET A 347 1.69 32.67 0.90
N SER A 348 1.03 33.83 0.93
CA SER A 348 -0.22 34.03 1.66
C SER A 348 -1.39 33.82 0.71
N ALA A 349 -2.50 33.25 1.19
CA ALA A 349 -3.68 33.01 0.39
C ALA A 349 -4.95 33.49 1.08
N VAL A 350 -5.81 34.15 0.31
CA VAL A 350 -7.19 34.49 0.67
C VAL A 350 -8.11 33.83 -0.34
N ILE A 351 -8.97 32.93 0.14
CA ILE A 351 -9.93 32.17 -0.66
C ILE A 351 -11.32 32.68 -0.36
N PHE A 352 -12.08 33.00 -1.40
CA PHE A 352 -13.44 33.51 -1.31
C PHE A 352 -14.39 32.72 -2.22
N SER A 353 -15.54 32.34 -1.70
CA SER A 353 -16.62 31.72 -2.45
C SER A 353 -17.85 32.63 -2.44
N PRO A 354 -18.22 33.25 -3.58
CA PRO A 354 -19.33 34.20 -3.64
C PRO A 354 -20.70 33.53 -3.51
N ASP A 355 -20.84 32.28 -3.94
CA ASP A 355 -22.11 31.56 -3.90
C ASP A 355 -22.37 30.87 -2.55
N CYS A 356 -21.34 30.25 -1.97
CA CYS A 356 -21.46 29.59 -0.66
C CYS A 356 -21.15 30.53 0.53
N GLY A 357 -20.70 31.76 0.27
CA GLY A 357 -20.38 32.75 1.32
C GLY A 357 -19.23 32.31 2.22
N ILE A 358 -18.24 31.61 1.65
CA ILE A 358 -17.10 31.06 2.40
C ILE A 358 -15.89 31.98 2.21
N VAL A 359 -15.24 32.38 3.29
CA VAL A 359 -13.93 33.02 3.24
C VAL A 359 -12.96 32.22 4.10
N LEU A 360 -11.80 31.87 3.53
CA LEU A 360 -10.71 31.17 4.19
C LEU A 360 -9.43 32.00 4.01
N GLU A 361 -8.59 32.02 5.04
CA GLU A 361 -7.27 32.67 4.99
C GLU A 361 -6.18 31.73 5.50
N THR A 362 -4.96 31.89 4.99
CA THR A 362 -3.80 31.18 5.53
C THR A 362 -3.37 31.77 6.87
N LYS A 363 -2.89 30.92 7.78
CA LYS A 363 -2.30 31.41 9.04
C LYS A 363 -1.08 32.30 8.75
N GLY A 364 -1.03 33.48 9.35
CA GLY A 364 0.08 34.43 9.18
C GLY A 364 0.50 35.12 10.47
N ALA A 365 1.72 35.65 10.50
CA ALA A 365 2.19 36.53 11.55
C ALA A 365 1.59 37.95 11.40
N PRO A 366 1.37 38.71 12.48
CA PRO A 366 1.71 38.41 13.88
C PRO A 366 0.64 37.60 14.63
N GLU A 367 -0.51 37.31 14.01
CA GLU A 367 -1.65 36.71 14.70
C GLU A 367 -1.39 35.29 15.21
N TYR A 368 -0.57 34.52 14.48
CA TYR A 368 -0.18 33.16 14.84
C TYR A 368 1.31 33.09 15.17
N PRO A 369 1.71 32.31 16.20
CA PRO A 369 3.11 32.17 16.58
C PRO A 369 3.90 31.39 15.52
N PRO A 370 5.22 31.62 15.39
CA PRO A 370 6.08 30.91 14.44
C PRO A 370 6.25 29.42 14.74
N THR A 371 5.67 28.91 15.84
CA THR A 371 5.59 27.47 16.13
C THR A 371 4.55 26.76 15.28
N ASP A 372 3.56 27.49 14.76
CA ASP A 372 2.52 26.97 13.89
C ASP A 372 3.00 26.94 12.43
N SER A 373 2.35 26.14 11.59
CA SER A 373 2.49 26.19 10.13
C SER A 373 1.91 27.50 9.60
N LEU A 374 2.79 28.48 9.43
CA LEU A 374 2.46 29.77 8.82
C LEU A 374 2.60 29.70 7.30
N TYR A 375 1.70 30.39 6.61
CA TYR A 375 1.68 30.56 5.16
C TYR A 375 1.60 29.24 4.38
N LEU A 376 1.50 29.34 3.06
CA LEU A 376 1.72 28.23 2.15
C LEU A 376 3.21 28.15 1.87
N VAL A 377 3.84 27.01 2.15
CA VAL A 377 5.28 26.82 1.93
C VAL A 377 5.51 25.57 1.10
N GLY A 378 6.41 25.67 0.13
CA GLY A 378 6.79 24.50 -0.67
C GLY A 378 7.92 24.75 -1.68
N PRO A 379 8.54 23.69 -2.18
CA PRO A 379 9.60 23.78 -3.19
C PRO A 379 9.04 24.06 -4.59
N LYS A 380 9.90 24.61 -5.46
CA LYS A 380 9.62 24.66 -6.91
C LYS A 380 9.47 23.26 -7.50
N GLN A 381 8.71 23.16 -8.60
CA GLN A 381 8.39 21.88 -9.24
C GLN A 381 9.64 21.09 -9.64
N GLU A 382 10.67 21.75 -10.12
CA GLU A 382 11.92 21.11 -10.57
C GLU A 382 12.71 20.53 -9.39
N GLU A 383 12.75 21.24 -8.26
CA GLU A 383 13.39 20.75 -7.04
C GLU A 383 12.59 19.61 -6.41
N TYR A 384 11.26 19.74 -6.40
CA TYR A 384 10.37 18.68 -5.96
C TYR A 384 10.53 17.41 -6.78
N SER A 385 10.61 17.50 -8.11
CA SER A 385 10.85 16.35 -9.00
C SER A 385 12.21 15.68 -8.75
N LYS A 386 13.26 16.48 -8.49
CA LYS A 386 14.58 15.97 -8.07
C LYS A 386 14.47 15.22 -6.73
N TYR A 387 13.73 15.76 -5.77
CA TYR A 387 13.51 15.14 -4.46
C TYR A 387 12.72 13.83 -4.57
N ALA A 388 11.61 13.82 -5.33
CA ALA A 388 10.81 12.64 -5.61
C ALA A 388 11.62 11.53 -6.30
N SER A 389 12.41 11.90 -7.31
CA SER A 389 13.28 10.95 -8.03
C SER A 389 14.31 10.30 -7.10
N ARG A 390 14.91 11.06 -6.17
CA ARG A 390 15.83 10.51 -5.15
C ARG A 390 15.16 9.48 -4.25
N LEU A 391 13.90 9.71 -3.85
CA LEU A 391 13.13 8.74 -3.07
C LEU A 391 12.88 7.46 -3.86
N VAL A 392 12.51 7.56 -5.15
CA VAL A 392 12.30 6.38 -6.00
C VAL A 392 13.59 5.58 -6.17
N TYR A 393 14.74 6.25 -6.35
CA TYR A 393 16.05 5.57 -6.35
C TYR A 393 16.36 4.87 -5.02
N ALA A 394 16.01 5.49 -3.88
CA ALA A 394 16.17 4.86 -2.57
C ALA A 394 15.28 3.62 -2.43
N ILE A 395 14.02 3.67 -2.89
CA ILE A 395 13.10 2.53 -2.90
C ILE A 395 13.61 1.41 -3.82
N ALA A 396 14.15 1.75 -4.99
CA ALA A 396 14.80 0.78 -5.88
C ALA A 396 15.98 0.10 -5.20
N GLY A 397 16.85 0.85 -4.52
CA GLY A 397 17.96 0.33 -3.73
C GLY A 397 17.52 -0.60 -2.59
N VAL A 398 16.46 -0.22 -1.86
CA VAL A 398 15.83 -1.06 -0.84
C VAL A 398 15.31 -2.36 -1.44
N THR A 399 14.63 -2.29 -2.59
CA THR A 399 14.09 -3.46 -3.30
C THR A 399 15.21 -4.41 -3.74
N VAL A 400 16.32 -3.90 -4.28
CA VAL A 400 17.50 -4.70 -4.63
C VAL A 400 18.10 -5.39 -3.39
N ALA A 401 18.21 -4.68 -2.26
CA ALA A 401 18.70 -5.26 -1.01
C ALA A 401 17.75 -6.35 -0.47
N GLN A 402 16.44 -6.14 -0.58
CA GLN A 402 15.43 -7.15 -0.22
C GLN A 402 15.54 -8.40 -1.09
N ILE A 403 15.71 -8.24 -2.41
CA ILE A 403 15.93 -9.34 -3.36
C ILE A 403 17.21 -10.10 -3.01
N TYR A 404 18.32 -9.39 -2.75
CA TYR A 404 19.59 -10.02 -2.40
C TYR A 404 19.48 -10.91 -1.15
N LEU A 405 18.85 -10.39 -0.09
CA LEU A 405 18.60 -11.16 1.13
C LEU A 405 17.69 -12.36 0.88
N LEU A 406 16.64 -12.20 0.05
CA LEU A 406 15.74 -13.28 -0.32
C LEU A 406 16.46 -14.39 -1.09
N LEU A 407 17.28 -14.05 -2.10
CA LEU A 407 18.08 -15.02 -2.84
C LEU A 407 19.06 -15.77 -1.94
N ARG A 408 19.68 -15.07 -1.00
CA ARG A 408 20.58 -15.68 0.00
C ARG A 408 19.85 -16.64 0.94
N GLN A 409 18.60 -16.34 1.31
CA GLN A 409 17.74 -17.23 2.07
C GLN A 409 17.31 -18.45 1.23
N ILE A 410 16.96 -18.27 -0.05
CA ILE A 410 16.61 -19.36 -0.97
C ILE A 410 17.79 -20.34 -1.14
N LYS A 411 19.01 -19.81 -1.31
CA LYS A 411 20.22 -20.62 -1.46
C LYS A 411 20.49 -21.49 -0.23
N GLU A 412 20.26 -20.94 0.96
CA GLU A 412 20.38 -21.69 2.22
C GLU A 412 19.27 -22.74 2.35
N ALA A 413 18.04 -22.39 1.93
CA ALA A 413 16.87 -23.26 1.92
C ALA A 413 16.81 -24.21 0.68
N SER A 414 17.97 -24.72 0.28
CA SER A 414 18.13 -25.60 -0.89
C SER A 414 17.61 -27.01 -0.66
N THR A 415 17.53 -27.46 0.61
CA THR A 415 17.06 -28.80 0.95
C THR A 415 15.57 -28.80 1.34
N PRO A 416 14.80 -29.86 1.00
CA PRO A 416 13.39 -29.96 1.39
C PRO A 416 13.17 -29.86 2.91
N SER A 417 14.11 -30.39 3.70
CA SER A 417 14.06 -30.33 5.16
C SER A 417 14.12 -28.91 5.70
N THR A 418 15.08 -28.09 5.25
CA THR A 418 15.19 -26.67 5.62
C THR A 418 13.99 -25.86 5.13
N ARG A 419 13.50 -26.12 3.91
CA ARG A 419 12.35 -25.43 3.33
C ARG A 419 11.05 -25.72 4.08
N SER A 420 10.88 -26.94 4.58
CA SER A 420 9.72 -27.31 5.41
C SER A 420 9.64 -26.54 6.73
N ARG A 421 10.72 -25.91 7.20
CA ARG A 421 10.72 -25.11 8.44
C ARG A 421 10.20 -23.69 8.23
N ILE A 422 10.23 -23.20 6.99
CA ILE A 422 9.84 -21.84 6.64
C ILE A 422 8.31 -21.75 6.49
N SER A 423 7.71 -20.70 7.03
CA SER A 423 6.28 -20.44 6.91
C SER A 423 5.94 -19.86 5.54
N PHE A 424 5.01 -20.51 4.84
CA PHE A 424 4.48 -20.03 3.56
C PHE A 424 3.87 -18.63 3.71
N TYR A 425 3.07 -18.42 4.76
CA TYR A 425 2.35 -17.16 4.99
C TYR A 425 3.28 -15.97 5.28
N THR A 426 4.44 -16.20 5.90
CA THR A 426 5.44 -15.14 6.11
C THR A 426 5.95 -14.59 4.78
N ILE A 427 6.33 -15.47 3.86
CA ILE A 427 6.79 -15.06 2.52
C ILE A 427 5.65 -14.45 1.70
N ALA A 428 4.43 -15.00 1.79
CA ALA A 428 3.27 -14.47 1.10
C ALA A 428 2.89 -13.05 1.55
N MET A 429 2.86 -12.78 2.86
CA MET A 429 2.58 -11.43 3.37
C MET A 429 3.66 -10.42 3.01
N MET A 430 4.94 -10.83 3.05
CA MET A 430 6.04 -9.98 2.55
C MET A 430 5.79 -9.60 1.09
N ALA A 431 5.54 -10.59 0.22
CA ALA A 431 5.33 -10.35 -1.21
C ALA A 431 4.10 -9.48 -1.51
N ILE A 432 2.96 -9.74 -0.85
CA ILE A 432 1.72 -8.96 -1.04
C ILE A 432 1.93 -7.51 -0.57
N GLY A 433 2.51 -7.31 0.61
CA GLY A 433 2.68 -5.96 1.12
C GLY A 433 3.77 -5.17 0.40
N ASP A 434 4.84 -5.82 -0.06
CA ASP A 434 5.84 -5.18 -0.95
C ASP A 434 5.16 -4.71 -2.25
N ALA A 435 4.27 -5.52 -2.83
CA ALA A 435 3.50 -5.14 -4.03
C ALA A 435 2.62 -3.92 -3.77
N VAL A 436 1.85 -3.91 -2.67
CA VAL A 436 0.97 -2.79 -2.30
C VAL A 436 1.79 -1.52 -2.08
N VAL A 437 2.85 -1.56 -1.25
CA VAL A 437 3.67 -0.39 -0.94
C VAL A 437 4.32 0.18 -2.20
N ILE A 438 4.90 -0.67 -3.06
CA ILE A 438 5.54 -0.23 -4.31
C ILE A 438 4.49 0.37 -5.26
N ILE A 439 3.37 -0.31 -5.50
CA ILE A 439 2.34 0.16 -6.44
C ILE A 439 1.78 1.52 -6.01
N PHE A 440 1.38 1.68 -4.74
CA PHE A 440 0.82 2.95 -4.27
C PHE A 440 1.86 4.07 -4.28
N THR A 441 3.10 3.79 -3.91
CA THR A 441 4.15 4.82 -3.95
C THR A 441 4.45 5.26 -5.39
N LEU A 442 4.53 4.32 -6.34
CA LEU A 442 4.77 4.66 -7.75
C LEU A 442 3.58 5.40 -8.37
N LEU A 443 2.34 5.01 -8.03
CA LEU A 443 1.13 5.69 -8.50
C LEU A 443 1.09 7.14 -8.02
N SER A 444 1.40 7.38 -6.74
CA SER A 444 1.41 8.74 -6.18
C SER A 444 2.53 9.64 -6.73
N LEU A 445 3.60 9.05 -7.27
CA LEU A 445 4.74 9.80 -7.82
C LEU A 445 4.78 9.83 -9.35
N PHE A 446 3.71 9.39 -10.01
CA PHE A 446 3.66 9.20 -11.46
C PHE A 446 3.89 10.49 -12.25
N ASN A 447 3.24 11.59 -11.84
CA ASN A 447 3.35 12.88 -12.52
C ASN A 447 4.67 13.62 -12.23
N ASP A 448 5.34 13.26 -11.14
CA ASP A 448 6.46 14.04 -10.60
C ASP A 448 7.83 13.40 -10.85
N THR A 449 7.85 12.15 -11.33
CA THR A 449 9.07 11.36 -11.56
C THR A 449 9.15 10.89 -13.01
N SER A 450 10.36 10.79 -13.56
CA SER A 450 10.56 10.27 -14.91
C SER A 450 10.03 8.84 -15.07
N PHE A 451 9.28 8.61 -16.15
CA PHE A 451 8.70 7.31 -16.50
C PHE A 451 9.72 6.16 -16.52
N LEU A 452 10.94 6.42 -16.98
CA LEU A 452 12.03 5.43 -17.02
C LEU A 452 12.37 4.89 -15.61
N VAL A 453 12.47 5.79 -14.62
CA VAL A 453 12.84 5.45 -13.24
C VAL A 453 11.70 4.69 -12.55
N LEU A 454 10.46 5.13 -12.77
CA LEU A 454 9.27 4.45 -12.27
C LEU A 454 9.15 3.04 -12.84
N THR A 455 9.31 2.88 -14.16
CA THR A 455 9.21 1.58 -14.84
C THR A 455 10.33 0.64 -14.41
N ALA A 456 11.56 1.12 -14.25
CA ALA A 456 12.67 0.31 -13.74
C ALA A 456 12.39 -0.20 -12.31
N THR A 457 11.86 0.68 -11.45
CA THR A 457 11.49 0.33 -10.07
C THR A 457 10.31 -0.64 -10.03
N ALA A 458 9.30 -0.44 -10.89
CA ALA A 458 8.17 -1.34 -11.05
C ALA A 458 8.63 -2.74 -11.53
N PHE A 459 9.57 -2.80 -12.47
CA PHE A 459 10.17 -4.05 -12.94
C PHE A 459 10.89 -4.80 -11.82
N LEU A 460 11.65 -4.09 -10.97
CA LEU A 460 12.28 -4.69 -9.78
C LEU A 460 11.25 -5.21 -8.79
N GLY A 461 10.18 -4.46 -8.54
CA GLY A 461 9.05 -4.89 -7.71
C GLY A 461 8.38 -6.15 -8.28
N PHE A 462 8.11 -6.17 -9.59
CA PHE A 462 7.56 -7.33 -10.28
C PHE A 462 8.49 -8.55 -10.20
N LEU A 463 9.80 -8.38 -10.42
CA LEU A 463 10.79 -9.44 -10.29
C LEU A 463 10.80 -10.02 -8.87
N SER A 464 10.75 -9.15 -7.85
CA SER A 464 10.72 -9.53 -6.44
C SER A 464 9.48 -10.35 -6.10
N VAL A 465 8.29 -9.84 -6.41
CA VAL A 465 7.00 -10.42 -6.00
C VAL A 465 6.60 -11.59 -6.88
N SER A 466 6.50 -11.35 -8.19
CA SER A 466 5.85 -12.26 -9.13
C SER A 466 6.75 -13.38 -9.63
N TYR A 467 8.07 -13.16 -9.66
CA TYR A 467 9.03 -14.17 -10.11
C TYR A 467 9.74 -14.86 -8.94
N ILE A 468 10.58 -14.14 -8.19
CA ILE A 468 11.43 -14.73 -7.15
C ILE A 468 10.58 -15.20 -5.96
N GLY A 469 9.74 -14.31 -5.43
CA GLY A 469 8.85 -14.59 -4.30
C GLY A 469 7.90 -15.74 -4.62
N MET A 470 7.21 -15.68 -5.76
CA MET A 470 6.29 -16.72 -6.21
C MET A 470 6.98 -18.07 -6.40
N ARG A 471 8.14 -18.12 -7.06
CA ARG A 471 8.90 -19.36 -7.22
C ARG A 471 9.25 -19.98 -5.87
N PHE A 472 9.72 -19.18 -4.92
CA PHE A 472 10.04 -19.67 -3.58
C PHE A 472 8.80 -20.18 -2.83
N MET A 473 7.67 -19.49 -2.97
CA MET A 473 6.40 -19.93 -2.39
C MET A 473 5.92 -21.26 -2.99
N MET A 474 6.01 -21.47 -4.31
CA MET A 474 5.67 -22.75 -4.95
C MET A 474 6.56 -23.90 -4.47
N GLU A 475 7.86 -23.62 -4.33
CA GLU A 475 8.84 -24.56 -3.81
C GLU A 475 8.56 -24.94 -2.34
N ILE A 476 8.09 -24.00 -1.51
CA ILE A 476 7.66 -24.27 -0.13
C ILE A 476 6.33 -25.05 -0.13
N TRP A 477 5.38 -24.64 -0.96
CA TRP A 477 4.05 -25.24 -1.05
C TRP A 477 4.13 -26.72 -1.42
N SER A 478 4.94 -27.06 -2.42
CA SER A 478 5.14 -28.44 -2.87
C SER A 478 5.76 -29.33 -1.80
N VAL A 479 6.78 -28.84 -1.07
CA VAL A 479 7.41 -29.57 0.03
C VAL A 479 6.45 -29.80 1.19
N GLN A 480 5.52 -28.88 1.43
CA GLN A 480 4.51 -28.98 2.49
C GLN A 480 3.26 -29.78 2.10
N ALA A 481 3.13 -30.24 0.86
CA ALA A 481 1.96 -30.99 0.38
C ALA A 481 1.66 -32.27 1.18
N PRO A 482 2.65 -33.11 1.58
CA PRO A 482 2.38 -34.29 2.40
C PRO A 482 1.77 -33.95 3.77
N GLU A 483 2.16 -32.82 4.36
CA GLU A 483 1.69 -32.36 5.67
C GLU A 483 0.21 -31.99 5.61
N ARG A 484 -0.19 -31.27 4.56
CA ARG A 484 -1.58 -30.87 4.34
C ARG A 484 -2.48 -32.09 4.10
N ARG A 485 -2.00 -33.06 3.31
CA ARG A 485 -2.74 -34.33 3.08
C ARG A 485 -2.97 -35.10 4.37
N GLU A 486 -1.99 -35.12 5.28
CA GLU A 486 -2.16 -35.77 6.58
C GLU A 486 -3.22 -35.05 7.43
N GLN A 487 -3.20 -33.71 7.45
CA GLN A 487 -4.22 -32.92 8.14
C GLN A 487 -5.61 -33.12 7.54
N ASP A 488 -5.74 -33.17 6.21
CA ASP A 488 -7.01 -33.45 5.52
C ASP A 488 -7.52 -34.85 5.87
N ARG A 489 -6.63 -35.85 5.91
CA ARG A 489 -6.97 -37.23 6.30
C ARG A 489 -7.45 -37.30 7.75
N GLN A 490 -6.81 -36.58 8.67
CA GLN A 490 -7.23 -36.50 10.07
C GLN A 490 -8.60 -35.82 10.20
N THR A 491 -8.84 -34.74 9.46
CA THR A 491 -10.11 -34.01 9.46
C THR A 491 -11.25 -34.85 8.87
N GLN A 492 -11.00 -35.59 7.80
CA GLN A 492 -11.95 -36.56 7.23
C GLN A 492 -12.23 -37.72 8.18
N SER A 493 -11.21 -38.24 8.87
CA SER A 493 -11.40 -39.31 9.86
C SER A 493 -12.25 -38.85 11.05
N GLN A 494 -12.08 -37.60 11.50
CA GLN A 494 -12.91 -37.00 12.54
C GLN A 494 -14.36 -36.81 12.09
N THR A 495 -14.60 -36.25 10.89
CA THR A 495 -15.97 -36.08 10.35
C THR A 495 -16.68 -37.39 10.06
N THR A 496 -15.95 -38.46 9.72
CA THR A 496 -16.53 -39.79 9.52
C THR A 496 -16.96 -40.42 10.84
N ASN A 497 -16.16 -40.26 11.91
CA ASN A 497 -16.52 -40.71 13.25
C ASN A 497 -17.75 -39.97 13.81
N THR A 498 -17.89 -38.66 13.58
CA THR A 498 -19.08 -37.91 14.01
C THR A 498 -20.35 -38.33 13.26
N ARG A 499 -20.22 -38.80 12.01
CA ARG A 499 -21.37 -39.27 11.22
C ARG A 499 -21.81 -40.68 11.62
N GLN A 500 -20.89 -41.53 12.07
CA GLN A 500 -21.19 -42.87 12.57
C GLN A 500 -21.89 -42.89 13.94
N GLU A 501 -21.76 -41.85 14.78
CA GLU A 501 -22.51 -41.75 16.05
C GLU A 501 -24.00 -41.44 15.87
N SER A 502 -24.45 -41.07 14.66
CA SER A 502 -25.84 -40.71 14.37
C SER A 502 -26.68 -41.78 13.64
N GLN A 503 -26.22 -43.03 13.55
CA GLN A 503 -27.00 -44.13 12.96
C GLN A 503 -27.14 -45.36 13.88
N ALA A 504 -28.38 -45.86 13.99
CA ALA A 504 -28.88 -46.93 14.85
C ALA A 504 -28.36 -48.35 14.49
N PRO A 505 -28.60 -49.41 15.31
CA PRO A 505 -27.78 -50.63 15.39
C PRO A 505 -27.96 -51.61 14.19
N PRO A 506 -27.10 -52.64 14.06
CA PRO A 506 -26.82 -53.27 12.77
C PRO A 506 -27.90 -54.30 12.38
N ALA A 507 -28.39 -54.20 11.15
CA ALA A 507 -29.09 -55.30 10.49
C ALA A 507 -28.07 -56.28 9.90
N THR A 508 -28.23 -57.55 10.25
CA THR A 508 -27.48 -58.73 9.82
C THR A 508 -27.15 -58.73 8.32
N SER A 509 -25.86 -58.69 7.97
CA SER A 509 -25.38 -59.06 6.63
C SER A 509 -25.14 -60.57 6.54
N ALA A 510 -25.59 -61.15 5.43
CA ALA A 510 -25.50 -62.57 5.16
C ALA A 510 -24.04 -63.04 4.97
N ARG A 511 -23.81 -64.28 5.41
CA ARG A 511 -22.55 -65.04 5.42
C ARG A 511 -21.96 -65.15 4.01
N ALA A 512 -20.69 -64.76 3.85
CA ALA A 512 -19.93 -64.99 2.62
C ALA A 512 -19.64 -66.50 2.45
N VAL A 513 -19.91 -67.02 1.25
CA VAL A 513 -19.60 -68.39 0.84
C VAL A 513 -18.12 -68.46 0.44
N ASN A 514 -17.40 -69.41 1.04
CA ASN A 514 -16.01 -69.74 0.74
C ASN A 514 -15.88 -70.33 -0.67
N SER A 515 -15.29 -69.59 -1.62
CA SER A 515 -14.71 -70.17 -2.83
C SER A 515 -13.23 -70.44 -2.58
N GLY A 516 -12.90 -71.70 -2.27
CA GLY A 516 -11.54 -72.15 -2.02
C GLY A 516 -10.68 -72.16 -3.30
N ALA A 517 -10.00 -71.05 -3.57
CA ALA A 517 -8.94 -70.99 -4.57
C ALA A 517 -7.62 -70.53 -3.92
N THR A 518 -6.60 -71.37 -4.03
CA THR A 518 -5.22 -71.10 -3.60
C THR A 518 -4.52 -70.17 -4.59
N PRO A 519 -3.76 -69.15 -4.16
CA PRO A 519 -2.99 -68.32 -5.08
C PRO A 519 -1.71 -69.03 -5.53
N ILE A 520 -1.50 -69.09 -6.85
CA ILE A 520 -0.27 -69.54 -7.51
C ILE A 520 0.71 -68.35 -7.56
N ILE A 521 1.96 -68.59 -7.16
CA ILE A 521 3.07 -67.64 -7.23
C ILE A 521 3.87 -67.96 -8.52
N LEU A 522 4.05 -66.99 -9.42
CA LEU A 522 5.07 -67.04 -10.48
C LEU A 522 6.04 -65.84 -10.36
N PRO A 523 7.33 -66.03 -10.71
CA PRO A 523 8.40 -65.06 -10.51
C PRO A 523 8.47 -64.01 -11.65
N PRO A 524 9.15 -62.86 -11.42
CA PRO A 524 9.19 -61.76 -12.38
C PRO A 524 10.49 -61.84 -13.19
N ASP A 525 10.43 -62.29 -14.44
CA ASP A 525 11.45 -62.04 -15.47
C ASP A 525 10.92 -62.51 -16.82
N GLN A 526 10.40 -61.59 -17.64
CA GLN A 526 10.41 -61.65 -19.11
C GLN A 526 9.78 -60.38 -19.72
N ASP A 527 10.53 -59.77 -20.65
CA ASP A 527 10.15 -58.60 -21.44
C ASP A 527 9.00 -58.91 -22.42
N GLU A 528 8.03 -57.98 -22.55
CA GLU A 528 6.92 -58.03 -23.51
C GLU A 528 7.30 -57.47 -24.89
N PRO A 529 6.75 -58.00 -26.00
CA PRO A 529 6.42 -57.20 -27.16
C PRO A 529 4.94 -56.82 -27.19
N GLU A 530 4.72 -55.64 -27.75
CA GLU A 530 3.49 -54.86 -27.90
C GLU A 530 2.34 -55.65 -28.58
N ASP A 531 1.12 -55.56 -28.02
CA ASP A 531 -0.10 -55.18 -28.76
C ASP A 531 -1.32 -55.00 -27.83
N GLU A 532 -2.19 -54.08 -28.23
CA GLU A 532 -3.23 -53.37 -27.48
C GLU A 532 -4.32 -54.22 -26.81
N LEU A 533 -4.77 -53.80 -25.61
CA LEU A 533 -6.18 -53.70 -25.13
C LEU A 533 -6.21 -53.04 -23.72
N PRO A 534 -7.15 -52.12 -23.40
CA PRO A 534 -7.07 -51.27 -22.21
C PRO A 534 -7.63 -51.95 -20.94
N MET A 535 -6.78 -52.17 -19.93
CA MET A 535 -7.17 -52.55 -18.56
C MET A 535 -7.04 -51.35 -17.60
N PRO A 536 -8.00 -51.14 -16.68
CA PRO A 536 -8.06 -49.95 -15.85
C PRO A 536 -7.17 -50.11 -14.60
N ASN A 537 -5.89 -49.75 -14.68
CA ASN A 537 -5.12 -49.49 -13.46
C ASN A 537 -3.89 -48.57 -13.57
N GLN A 538 -3.76 -47.81 -14.66
CA GLN A 538 -2.75 -46.73 -14.78
C GLN A 538 -3.20 -45.36 -14.24
N GLY A 539 -4.27 -45.29 -13.44
CA GLY A 539 -4.78 -44.01 -12.90
C GLY A 539 -3.90 -43.38 -11.81
N ASN A 540 -3.22 -44.18 -10.97
CA ASN A 540 -2.65 -43.64 -9.73
C ASN A 540 -1.37 -42.79 -9.87
N THR A 541 -0.65 -42.91 -10.99
CA THR A 541 0.61 -42.16 -11.18
C THR A 541 0.38 -40.86 -11.96
N GLN A 542 -0.48 -40.89 -12.99
CA GLN A 542 -0.90 -39.69 -13.73
C GLN A 542 -1.81 -38.78 -12.91
N GLN A 543 -2.68 -39.34 -12.05
CA GLN A 543 -3.55 -38.56 -11.16
C GLN A 543 -2.76 -37.86 -10.04
N ARG A 544 -1.65 -38.44 -9.55
CA ARG A 544 -0.74 -37.81 -8.57
C ARG A 544 0.01 -36.58 -9.09
N GLN A 545 0.38 -36.56 -10.37
CA GLN A 545 1.05 -35.41 -11.00
C GLN A 545 0.04 -34.32 -11.39
N SER A 546 -1.15 -34.72 -11.87
CA SER A 546 -2.29 -33.86 -12.16
C SER A 546 -2.78 -33.09 -10.92
N ASP A 547 -2.97 -33.77 -9.78
CA ASP A 547 -3.44 -33.13 -8.53
C ASP A 547 -2.43 -32.12 -7.97
N ASN A 548 -1.13 -32.40 -8.08
CA ASN A 548 -0.09 -31.47 -7.64
C ASN A 548 -0.04 -30.20 -8.51
N GLY A 549 -0.22 -30.34 -9.83
CA GLY A 549 -0.28 -29.20 -10.75
C GLY A 549 -1.50 -28.32 -10.52
N ASN A 550 -2.67 -28.94 -10.30
CA ASN A 550 -3.92 -28.23 -10.02
C ASN A 550 -3.88 -27.50 -8.66
N ASP A 551 -3.28 -28.08 -7.61
CA ASP A 551 -3.12 -27.44 -6.30
C ASP A 551 -2.18 -26.22 -6.34
N VAL A 552 -1.06 -26.32 -7.09
CA VAL A 552 -0.14 -25.18 -7.29
C VAL A 552 -0.82 -24.07 -8.11
N GLY A 553 -1.56 -24.41 -9.15
CA GLY A 553 -2.35 -23.45 -9.92
C GLY A 553 -3.42 -22.73 -9.09
N ALA A 554 -4.09 -23.46 -8.19
CA ALA A 554 -5.06 -22.88 -7.26
C ALA A 554 -4.41 -21.93 -6.25
N MET A 555 -3.21 -22.26 -5.74
CA MET A 555 -2.44 -21.37 -4.87
C MET A 555 -2.07 -20.07 -5.58
N TYR A 556 -1.57 -20.16 -6.82
CA TYR A 556 -1.25 -19.01 -7.67
C TYR A 556 -2.49 -18.11 -7.86
N ALA A 557 -3.62 -18.70 -8.26
CA ALA A 557 -4.86 -17.95 -8.47
C ALA A 557 -5.33 -17.24 -7.18
N ARG A 558 -5.27 -17.90 -6.02
CA ARG A 558 -5.63 -17.29 -4.72
C ARG A 558 -4.73 -16.13 -4.35
N PHE A 559 -3.42 -16.25 -4.57
CA PHE A 559 -2.46 -15.18 -4.27
C PHE A 559 -2.80 -13.89 -5.04
N TYR A 560 -2.93 -13.98 -6.37
CA TYR A 560 -3.21 -12.81 -7.19
C TYR A 560 -4.64 -12.31 -7.02
N PHE A 561 -5.60 -13.19 -6.72
CA PHE A 561 -6.95 -12.78 -6.36
C PHE A 561 -6.96 -11.92 -5.11
N ILE A 562 -6.29 -12.36 -4.03
CA ILE A 562 -6.16 -11.57 -2.79
C ILE A 562 -5.44 -10.26 -3.06
N LEU A 563 -4.33 -10.27 -3.81
CA LEU A 563 -3.61 -9.05 -4.18
C LEU A 563 -4.51 -8.08 -4.95
N CYS A 564 -5.28 -8.57 -5.93
CA CYS A 564 -6.20 -7.76 -6.73
C CYS A 564 -7.32 -7.16 -5.86
N CYS A 565 -7.96 -7.96 -5.01
CA CYS A 565 -8.97 -7.47 -4.06
C CYS A 565 -8.39 -6.42 -3.10
N LEU A 566 -7.17 -6.62 -2.60
CA LEU A 566 -6.49 -5.66 -1.74
C LEU A 566 -6.16 -4.35 -2.47
N LEU A 567 -5.70 -4.42 -3.73
CA LEU A 567 -5.43 -3.24 -4.54
C LEU A 567 -6.72 -2.47 -4.85
N ILE A 568 -7.80 -3.15 -5.23
CA ILE A 568 -9.11 -2.52 -5.48
C ILE A 568 -9.63 -1.86 -4.20
N LEU A 569 -9.60 -2.57 -3.07
CA LEU A 569 -10.03 -2.03 -1.78
C LEU A 569 -9.19 -0.82 -1.35
N SER A 570 -7.87 -0.90 -1.56
CA SER A 570 -6.94 0.20 -1.22
C SER A 570 -7.15 1.42 -2.13
N LEU A 571 -7.39 1.22 -3.43
CA LEU A 571 -7.74 2.31 -4.36
C LEU A 571 -9.09 2.93 -3.96
N TRP A 572 -10.07 2.11 -3.60
CA TRP A 572 -11.38 2.59 -3.15
C TRP A 572 -11.29 3.34 -1.82
N SER A 573 -10.32 2.99 -0.96
CA SER A 573 -10.07 3.71 0.30
C SER A 573 -9.59 5.15 0.10
N LEU A 574 -9.08 5.51 -1.08
CA LEU A 574 -8.72 6.90 -1.43
C LEU A 574 -9.96 7.81 -1.56
N LEU A 575 -11.14 7.22 -1.76
CA LEU A 575 -12.42 7.94 -1.84
C LEU A 575 -13.10 8.07 -0.47
N TRP A 576 -12.56 7.43 0.57
CA TRP A 576 -13.15 7.47 1.91
C TRP A 576 -12.77 8.77 2.65
N PRO A 577 -13.55 9.17 3.67
CA PRO A 577 -13.15 10.27 4.55
C PRO A 577 -11.76 10.02 5.13
N ASN A 578 -10.96 11.08 5.27
CA ASN A 578 -9.53 11.01 5.57
C ASN A 578 -9.23 10.20 6.83
N ARG A 579 -10.08 10.30 7.87
CA ARG A 579 -9.91 9.54 9.12
C ARG A 579 -10.13 8.05 8.93
N VAL A 580 -11.13 7.65 8.14
CA VAL A 580 -11.44 6.25 7.86
C VAL A 580 -10.35 5.65 6.96
N GLY A 581 -9.93 6.38 5.93
CA GLY A 581 -8.78 6.03 5.09
C GLY A 581 -7.49 5.86 5.91
N ALA A 582 -7.23 6.78 6.86
CA ALA A 582 -6.07 6.68 7.75
C ALA A 582 -6.14 5.46 8.69
N ILE A 583 -7.32 5.12 9.23
CA ILE A 583 -7.51 3.90 10.02
C ILE A 583 -7.25 2.66 9.16
N TYR A 584 -7.80 2.61 7.95
CA TYR A 584 -7.56 1.53 7.00
C TYR A 584 -6.06 1.37 6.70
N ALA A 585 -5.36 2.45 6.35
CA ALA A 585 -3.93 2.42 6.07
C ALA A 585 -3.10 1.95 7.27
N ARG A 586 -3.45 2.39 8.49
CA ARG A 586 -2.79 1.93 9.74
C ARG A 586 -3.01 0.44 9.99
N VAL A 587 -4.23 -0.05 9.80
CA VAL A 587 -4.57 -1.48 9.96
C VAL A 587 -3.84 -2.32 8.90
N LEU A 588 -3.85 -1.88 7.65
CA LEU A 588 -3.15 -2.57 6.56
C LEU A 588 -1.63 -2.59 6.80
N GLY A 589 -1.06 -1.47 7.23
CA GLY A 589 0.35 -1.38 7.64
C GLY A 589 0.69 -2.30 8.82
N PHE A 590 -0.18 -2.39 9.82
CA PHE A 590 -0.03 -3.32 10.94
C PHE A 590 -0.06 -4.79 10.49
N ILE A 591 -0.99 -5.16 9.61
CA ILE A 591 -1.08 -6.51 9.04
C ILE A 591 0.20 -6.82 8.25
N TYR A 592 0.65 -5.91 7.39
CA TYR A 592 1.88 -6.08 6.62
C TYR A 592 3.07 -6.29 7.55
N LEU A 593 3.31 -5.39 8.52
CA LEU A 593 4.43 -5.44 9.44
C LEU A 593 4.35 -6.60 10.45
N SER A 594 3.27 -7.37 10.47
CA SER A 594 3.12 -8.60 11.28
C SER A 594 3.70 -9.83 10.58
N PHE A 595 4.58 -9.65 9.59
CA PHE A 595 5.03 -10.71 8.70
C PHE A 595 5.80 -11.85 9.39
N TRP A 596 6.38 -11.64 10.56
CA TRP A 596 7.06 -12.69 11.33
C TRP A 596 6.10 -13.57 12.15
N THR A 597 4.87 -13.12 12.40
CA THR A 597 3.91 -13.82 13.27
C THR A 597 3.63 -15.25 12.81
N PRO A 598 3.42 -15.55 11.50
CA PRO A 598 3.23 -16.94 11.08
C PRO A 598 4.48 -17.81 11.16
N GLN A 599 5.68 -17.23 11.15
CA GLN A 599 6.90 -17.98 11.40
C GLN A 599 7.02 -18.35 12.89
N ILE A 600 6.70 -17.41 13.79
CA ILE A 600 6.64 -17.65 15.24
C ILE A 600 5.66 -18.81 15.53
N TYR A 601 4.47 -18.76 14.92
CA TYR A 601 3.46 -19.81 15.03
C TYR A 601 3.96 -21.16 14.49
N ARG A 602 4.59 -21.18 13.30
CA ARG A 602 5.12 -22.42 12.71
C ARG A 602 6.23 -23.03 13.58
N ASN A 603 7.11 -22.21 14.14
CA ASN A 603 8.16 -22.67 15.06
C ASN A 603 7.57 -23.38 16.28
N ILE A 604 6.51 -22.82 16.88
CA ILE A 604 5.79 -23.43 18.02
C ILE A 604 5.21 -24.78 17.62
N MET A 605 4.43 -24.82 16.53
CA MET A 605 3.70 -26.00 16.10
C MET A 605 4.66 -27.15 15.75
N ARG A 606 5.75 -26.86 15.05
CA ARG A 606 6.72 -27.88 14.63
C ARG A 606 7.87 -28.12 15.59
N ASN A 607 7.98 -27.34 16.67
CA ASN A 607 9.12 -27.38 17.57
C ASN A 607 10.48 -27.23 16.84
N CYS A 608 10.53 -26.45 15.75
CA CYS A 608 11.73 -26.26 14.95
C CYS A 608 12.53 -25.03 15.38
N ARG A 609 13.87 -25.15 15.42
CA ARG A 609 14.81 -24.04 15.60
C ARG A 609 15.49 -23.67 14.28
N LYS A 610 16.06 -22.46 14.21
CA LYS A 610 16.88 -21.98 13.08
C LYS A 610 16.22 -22.15 11.70
N ALA A 611 14.98 -21.69 11.55
CA ALA A 611 14.27 -21.77 10.27
C ALA A 611 14.75 -20.72 9.25
N LEU A 612 15.19 -19.56 9.73
CA LEU A 612 15.59 -18.41 8.92
C LEU A 612 16.97 -17.93 9.35
N ARG A 613 17.71 -17.32 8.42
CA ARG A 613 18.99 -16.71 8.76
C ARG A 613 18.81 -15.37 9.47
N TRP A 614 19.68 -15.05 10.43
CA TRP A 614 19.60 -13.80 11.19
C TRP A 614 19.87 -12.55 10.33
N ASP A 615 20.73 -12.65 9.33
CA ASP A 615 20.95 -11.59 8.33
C ASP A 615 19.69 -11.34 7.49
N PHE A 616 18.92 -12.39 7.17
CA PHE A 616 17.62 -12.25 6.53
C PHE A 616 16.60 -11.61 7.47
N VAL A 617 16.48 -12.09 8.71
CA VAL A 617 15.49 -11.59 9.68
C VAL A 617 15.70 -10.10 9.98
N ILE A 618 16.93 -9.71 10.35
CA ILE A 618 17.25 -8.32 10.69
C ILE A 618 17.17 -7.43 9.45
N GLY A 619 17.78 -7.85 8.35
CA GLY A 619 17.82 -7.06 7.12
C GLY A 619 16.43 -6.81 6.53
N GLN A 620 15.59 -7.84 6.45
CA GLN A 620 14.21 -7.70 5.95
C GLN A 620 13.33 -6.85 6.87
N SER A 621 13.58 -6.86 8.19
CA SER A 621 12.88 -6.02 9.16
C SER A 621 13.22 -4.55 8.97
N ILE A 622 14.51 -4.22 8.85
CA ILE A 622 14.97 -2.83 8.64
C ILE A 622 14.47 -2.29 7.29
N LEU A 623 14.66 -3.06 6.21
CA LEU A 623 14.31 -2.63 4.85
C LEU A 623 12.80 -2.42 4.66
N ARG A 624 11.95 -3.21 5.33
CA ARG A 624 10.48 -3.04 5.24
C ARG A 624 9.93 -1.95 6.15
N LEU A 625 10.66 -1.57 7.21
CA LEU A 625 10.32 -0.41 8.03
C LEU A 625 10.62 0.92 7.33
N PHE A 626 11.57 0.95 6.38
CA PHE A 626 12.04 2.18 5.73
C PHE A 626 10.90 3.07 5.19
N PRO A 627 9.94 2.60 4.36
CA PRO A 627 8.88 3.46 3.84
C PRO A 627 8.00 4.07 4.94
N PHE A 628 7.67 3.27 5.97
CA PHE A 628 6.81 3.72 7.08
C PHE A 628 7.52 4.76 7.94
N VAL A 629 8.78 4.53 8.28
CA VAL A 629 9.58 5.49 9.04
C VAL A 629 9.76 6.77 8.24
N TYR A 630 10.07 6.68 6.94
CA TYR A 630 10.23 7.86 6.08
C TYR A 630 8.93 8.71 6.04
N PHE A 631 7.81 8.13 5.63
CA PHE A 631 6.56 8.88 5.45
C PHE A 631 5.95 9.40 6.76
N LEU A 632 6.14 8.70 7.88
CA LEU A 632 5.54 9.09 9.17
C LEU A 632 6.44 9.98 10.04
N THR A 633 7.76 10.06 9.78
CA THR A 633 8.69 10.86 10.62
C THR A 633 9.26 12.08 9.91
N VAL A 634 9.44 12.03 8.59
CA VAL A 634 10.04 13.16 7.84
C VAL A 634 8.99 14.24 7.61
N ARG A 635 9.28 15.46 8.10
CA ARG A 635 8.50 16.66 7.82
C ARG A 635 8.73 17.09 6.37
N GLY A 636 7.67 17.45 5.65
CA GLY A 636 7.77 17.79 4.22
C GLY A 636 8.24 16.61 3.36
N ASN A 637 7.81 15.38 3.68
CA ASN A 637 8.03 14.23 2.81
C ASN A 637 7.40 14.46 1.43
N VAL A 638 7.83 13.69 0.43
CA VAL A 638 7.38 13.86 -0.96
C VAL A 638 5.84 13.86 -1.06
N LEU A 639 5.15 12.99 -0.32
CA LEU A 639 3.68 12.90 -0.36
C LEU A 639 2.96 13.90 0.56
N PHE A 640 3.70 14.82 1.18
CA PHE A 640 3.21 15.77 2.18
C PHE A 640 2.34 15.12 3.28
N ILE A 641 2.58 13.86 3.65
CA ILE A 641 1.85 13.17 4.71
C ILE A 641 2.14 13.85 6.06
N ARG A 642 1.11 14.05 6.88
CA ARG A 642 1.27 14.61 8.24
C ARG A 642 2.18 13.70 9.07
N PRO A 643 3.24 14.23 9.70
CA PRO A 643 4.13 13.42 10.52
C PRO A 643 3.37 12.89 11.75
N ASP A 644 3.44 11.57 11.96
CA ASP A 644 2.86 10.87 13.10
C ASP A 644 3.93 9.94 13.68
N SER A 645 4.84 10.54 14.45
CA SER A 645 5.95 9.82 15.08
C SER A 645 5.47 8.75 16.06
N THR A 646 4.27 8.91 16.65
CA THR A 646 3.73 7.93 17.60
C THR A 646 3.42 6.61 16.91
N THR A 647 2.73 6.66 15.77
CA THR A 647 2.45 5.48 14.95
C THR A 647 3.75 4.87 14.41
N ALA A 648 4.71 5.70 13.99
CA ALA A 648 6.01 5.22 13.50
C ALA A 648 6.77 4.41 14.56
N PHE A 649 6.92 4.94 15.77
CA PHE A 649 7.61 4.23 16.86
C PHE A 649 6.84 2.98 17.33
N ALA A 650 5.50 3.00 17.32
CA ALA A 650 4.70 1.83 17.61
C ALA A 650 4.93 0.70 16.57
N MET A 651 4.99 1.03 15.28
CA MET A 651 5.29 0.09 14.21
C MET A 651 6.71 -0.48 14.32
N VAL A 652 7.71 0.37 14.59
CA VAL A 652 9.09 -0.07 14.83
C VAL A 652 9.16 -1.00 16.04
N GLY A 653 8.54 -0.62 17.15
CA GLY A 653 8.46 -1.43 18.37
C GLY A 653 7.81 -2.79 18.13
N TRP A 654 6.73 -2.83 17.33
CA TRP A 654 6.02 -4.06 17.00
C TRP A 654 6.86 -5.05 16.16
N VAL A 655 7.59 -4.56 15.16
CA VAL A 655 8.47 -5.42 14.35
C VAL A 655 9.60 -5.97 15.22
N TRP A 656 10.23 -5.12 16.05
CA TRP A 656 11.30 -5.58 16.93
C TRP A 656 10.79 -6.55 17.99
N PHE A 657 9.60 -6.35 18.54
CA PHE A 657 8.97 -7.30 19.44
C PHE A 657 8.86 -8.69 18.79
N GLN A 658 8.42 -8.79 17.54
CA GLN A 658 8.40 -10.06 16.81
C GLN A 658 9.79 -10.67 16.64
N VAL A 659 10.81 -9.85 16.33
CA VAL A 659 12.21 -10.30 16.20
C VAL A 659 12.75 -10.83 17.54
N TRP A 660 12.46 -10.15 18.65
CA TRP A 660 12.81 -10.62 20.00
C TRP A 660 12.14 -11.94 20.34
N VAL A 661 10.87 -12.12 19.97
CA VAL A 661 10.16 -13.40 20.14
C VAL A 661 10.86 -14.49 19.32
N LEU A 662 11.20 -14.25 18.05
CA LEU A 662 11.97 -15.21 17.24
C LEU A 662 13.33 -15.54 17.87
N ALA A 663 14.04 -14.56 18.44
CA ALA A 663 15.31 -14.76 19.12
C ALA A 663 15.17 -15.65 20.36
N SER A 664 14.13 -15.38 21.15
CA SER A 664 13.80 -16.18 22.33
C SER A 664 13.46 -17.64 21.97
N GLN A 665 12.77 -17.88 20.86
CA GLN A 665 12.48 -19.23 20.35
C GLN A 665 13.73 -20.00 19.94
N ASP A 666 14.77 -19.33 19.43
CA ASP A 666 16.02 -19.97 19.01
C ASP A 666 16.87 -20.39 20.24
N ILE A 667 16.95 -19.51 21.24
CA ILE A 667 17.77 -19.70 22.46
C ILE A 667 17.09 -20.66 23.44
N LEU A 668 15.87 -20.31 23.91
CA LEU A 668 15.15 -21.03 24.96
C LEU A 668 14.35 -22.22 24.42
N GLY A 669 14.11 -22.25 23.11
CA GLY A 669 13.36 -23.28 22.41
C GLY A 669 11.94 -22.84 22.04
N PRO A 670 11.33 -23.34 20.95
CA PRO A 670 10.12 -22.75 20.39
C PRO A 670 8.88 -22.78 21.27
N ARG A 671 8.86 -23.66 22.29
CA ARG A 671 7.72 -23.91 23.18
C ARG A 671 7.93 -23.41 24.61
N PHE A 672 8.97 -22.61 24.88
CA PHE A 672 9.32 -22.21 26.26
C PHE A 672 8.21 -21.42 26.97
N PHE A 673 7.42 -20.67 26.21
CA PHE A 673 6.30 -19.84 26.71
C PHE A 673 4.92 -20.47 26.48
N VAL A 674 4.86 -21.72 26.00
CA VAL A 674 3.60 -22.38 25.64
C VAL A 674 3.20 -23.36 26.74
N PRO A 675 1.99 -23.23 27.33
CA PRO A 675 1.50 -24.19 28.31
C PRO A 675 1.43 -25.62 27.77
N LYS A 676 1.66 -26.60 28.65
CA LYS A 676 1.54 -28.02 28.31
C LYS A 676 0.11 -28.32 27.82
N GLY A 677 -0.03 -28.84 26.60
CA GLY A 677 -1.31 -29.18 25.97
C GLY A 677 -1.79 -28.25 24.85
N TRP A 678 -1.20 -27.07 24.68
CA TRP A 678 -1.60 -26.11 23.62
C TRP A 678 -0.92 -26.35 22.27
N ALA A 679 0.16 -27.13 22.25
CA ALA A 679 0.86 -27.53 21.03
C ALA A 679 0.90 -29.06 20.93
N PRO A 680 0.80 -29.64 19.71
CA PRO A 680 0.85 -31.08 19.53
C PRO A 680 2.16 -31.66 20.10
N PRO A 681 2.14 -32.83 20.77
CA PRO A 681 3.35 -33.40 21.36
C PRO A 681 4.43 -33.58 20.29
N ALA A 682 5.65 -33.15 20.59
CA ALA A 682 6.78 -33.38 19.69
C ALA A 682 7.05 -34.89 19.64
N TYR A 683 7.24 -35.45 18.45
CA TYR A 683 7.51 -36.87 18.30
C TYR A 683 8.86 -37.22 18.93
N ASP A 684 8.85 -38.15 19.89
CA ASP A 684 10.07 -38.61 20.54
C ASP A 684 10.75 -39.66 19.66
N TYR A 685 11.76 -39.22 18.90
CA TYR A 685 12.58 -40.07 18.06
C TYR A 685 13.41 -41.10 18.83
N HIS A 686 13.55 -40.91 20.14
CA HIS A 686 14.30 -41.81 20.99
C HIS A 686 13.36 -42.47 21.99
N PRO A 687 12.38 -43.29 21.60
CA PRO A 687 11.49 -43.92 22.58
C PRO A 687 12.24 -44.92 23.47
N ILE A 688 11.78 -45.13 24.71
CA ILE A 688 12.35 -46.17 25.57
C ILE A 688 11.79 -47.53 25.10
N ILE A 689 12.66 -48.39 24.59
CA ILE A 689 12.26 -49.71 24.08
C ILE A 689 12.22 -50.72 25.25
N ARG A 690 11.07 -51.40 25.40
CA ARG A 690 10.82 -52.41 26.45
C ARG A 690 10.62 -53.80 25.86
N ASP A 691 11.07 -54.82 26.57
CA ASP A 691 10.77 -56.21 26.24
C ASP A 691 9.42 -56.60 26.85
N ALA A 692 8.39 -56.73 26.01
CA ALA A 692 7.03 -57.12 26.43
C ALA A 692 6.79 -58.63 26.38
N SER A 693 7.81 -59.43 26.03
CA SER A 693 7.67 -60.89 25.87
C SER A 693 7.39 -61.65 27.19
N ALA A 694 7.55 -61.01 28.36
CA ALA A 694 7.36 -61.64 29.67
C ALA A 694 6.04 -61.28 30.39
N SER A 695 5.29 -60.27 29.93
CA SER A 695 4.05 -59.82 30.57
C SER A 695 2.93 -59.75 29.53
N GLY A 696 2.04 -60.75 29.54
CA GLY A 696 0.92 -60.88 28.62
C GLY A 696 -0.20 -59.84 28.77
N SER A 697 0.09 -58.61 29.22
CA SER A 697 -0.88 -57.52 29.36
C SER A 697 -0.62 -56.44 28.31
N GLY A 698 -1.49 -56.35 27.30
CA GLY A 698 -1.43 -55.37 26.22
C GLY A 698 -1.95 -53.96 26.59
N GLU A 699 -1.83 -53.51 27.83
CA GLU A 699 -2.53 -52.30 28.31
C GLU A 699 -1.70 -51.00 28.33
N ASP A 700 -0.38 -51.01 28.14
CA ASP A 700 0.45 -49.79 28.30
C ASP A 700 0.92 -49.15 26.97
N VAL A 701 0.07 -49.10 25.94
CA VAL A 701 0.44 -48.54 24.61
C VAL A 701 0.15 -47.03 24.49
N GLU A 702 -0.60 -46.41 25.40
CA GLU A 702 -1.01 -45.00 25.31
C GLU A 702 -0.03 -43.99 25.95
N SER A 703 1.00 -44.45 26.66
CA SER A 703 2.06 -43.58 27.17
C SER A 703 3.14 -43.45 26.09
N GLY A 704 3.06 -42.43 25.24
CA GLY A 704 3.95 -42.21 24.07
C GLY A 704 5.47 -42.13 24.31
N THR A 705 5.96 -42.51 25.49
CA THR A 705 7.36 -42.59 25.91
C THR A 705 7.96 -44.00 25.90
N THR A 706 7.15 -45.06 25.78
CA THR A 706 7.61 -46.45 25.80
C THR A 706 7.07 -47.26 24.62
N LEU A 707 7.96 -47.89 23.84
CA LEU A 707 7.59 -48.72 22.69
C LEU A 707 7.95 -50.19 22.97
N PRO A 708 7.00 -51.14 22.86
CA PRO A 708 7.31 -52.56 23.00
C PRO A 708 8.10 -53.04 21.79
N ILE A 709 9.10 -53.90 22.02
CA ILE A 709 10.03 -54.35 20.98
C ILE A 709 9.34 -55.04 19.80
N GLY A 710 8.24 -55.78 20.05
CA GLY A 710 7.47 -56.46 19.02
C GLY A 710 6.69 -55.55 18.06
N PHE A 711 6.66 -54.23 18.31
CA PHE A 711 6.05 -53.26 17.40
C PHE A 711 7.07 -52.63 16.44
N LEU A 712 8.37 -52.87 16.62
CA LEU A 712 9.41 -52.40 15.70
C LEU A 712 9.38 -53.23 14.41
N ARG A 713 9.41 -52.56 13.27
CA ARG A 713 9.53 -53.19 11.94
C ARG A 713 11.01 -53.30 11.57
N ALA A 714 11.75 -54.17 12.25
CA ALA A 714 13.18 -54.39 12.00
C ALA A 714 13.49 -55.89 12.07
N GLU A 715 14.37 -56.38 11.18
CA GLU A 715 14.91 -57.74 11.29
C GLU A 715 15.83 -57.80 12.52
N GLU A 716 15.40 -58.56 13.53
CA GLU A 716 16.22 -58.89 14.70
C GLU A 716 17.22 -59.98 14.28
N ARG A 717 18.53 -59.72 14.42
CA ARG A 717 19.54 -60.77 14.31
C ARG A 717 19.82 -61.32 15.69
N ASP A 718 19.61 -62.63 15.85
CA ASP A 718 20.17 -63.35 16.99
C ASP A 718 21.69 -63.23 16.91
N ALA A 719 22.33 -62.78 17.99
CA ALA A 719 23.78 -62.68 18.06
C ALA A 719 24.38 -64.03 17.67
N ALA A 720 25.09 -64.07 16.53
CA ALA A 720 25.67 -65.29 16.01
C ALA A 720 26.54 -65.93 17.10
N SER A 721 26.09 -67.08 17.62
CA SER A 721 26.86 -67.91 18.51
C SER A 721 28.09 -68.39 17.75
N SER A 722 29.20 -67.68 17.90
CA SER A 722 30.51 -68.16 17.50
C SER A 722 30.81 -69.39 18.36
N ALA A 723 30.56 -70.56 17.78
CA ALA A 723 30.83 -71.83 18.42
C ALA A 723 32.34 -71.95 18.68
N ARG A 724 32.74 -71.77 19.94
CA ARG A 724 33.82 -72.51 20.59
C ARG A 724 33.72 -72.40 22.12
N ASP A 725 33.20 -73.50 22.66
CA ASP A 725 33.48 -74.16 23.93
C ASP A 725 33.17 -73.46 25.28
N SER A 726 32.41 -74.23 26.09
CA SER A 726 32.28 -74.20 27.55
C SER A 726 32.18 -72.84 28.29
N ASP A 727 30.97 -72.40 28.64
CA ASP A 727 30.49 -72.22 30.03
C ASP A 727 29.08 -71.58 30.09
N LYS A 728 28.38 -71.82 31.20
CA LYS A 728 27.00 -71.37 31.52
C LYS A 728 26.61 -69.96 31.00
N PRO A 729 25.37 -69.75 30.52
CA PRO A 729 24.91 -68.43 30.06
C PRO A 729 24.86 -67.44 31.22
N ARG A 730 25.63 -66.34 31.13
CA ARG A 730 25.53 -65.21 32.05
C ARG A 730 24.24 -64.43 31.75
N PRO A 731 23.49 -63.96 32.75
CA PRO A 731 22.20 -63.27 32.57
C PRO A 731 22.32 -61.82 32.03
N LYS A 732 23.48 -61.43 31.48
CA LYS A 732 23.76 -60.05 31.03
C LYS A 732 23.45 -59.80 29.55
N ASP A 733 23.34 -60.85 28.72
CA ASP A 733 23.14 -60.71 27.27
C ASP A 733 21.68 -60.39 26.89
N LYS A 734 20.71 -60.54 27.81
CA LYS A 734 19.30 -60.19 27.58
C LYS A 734 18.98 -58.69 27.62
N LYS A 735 19.99 -57.82 27.79
CA LYS A 735 19.80 -56.37 27.98
C LYS A 735 20.05 -55.53 26.73
N LYS A 736 20.50 -56.14 25.63
CA LYS A 736 20.79 -55.44 24.38
C LYS A 736 20.28 -56.29 23.21
N LYS A 737 19.61 -55.65 22.25
CA LYS A 737 19.22 -56.27 20.98
C LYS A 737 19.92 -55.58 19.83
N ILE A 738 20.25 -56.34 18.79
CA ILE A 738 20.97 -55.86 17.62
C ILE A 738 20.00 -55.82 16.44
N PHE A 739 19.91 -54.65 15.79
CA PHE A 739 19.09 -54.43 14.59
C PHE A 739 19.95 -53.95 13.43
N ASP A 740 19.56 -54.21 12.19
CA ASP A 740 20.29 -53.73 11.01
C ASP A 740 19.81 -52.32 10.59
N CYS A 741 20.75 -51.41 10.32
CA CYS A 741 20.41 -50.10 9.78
C CYS A 741 20.32 -50.15 8.25
N ALA A 742 19.11 -50.02 7.68
CA ALA A 742 18.93 -50.04 6.23
C ALA A 742 19.59 -48.86 5.46
N ILE A 743 20.18 -47.87 6.14
CA ILE A 743 20.91 -46.75 5.49
C ILE A 743 22.39 -47.09 5.29
N CYS A 744 23.06 -47.61 6.32
CA CYS A 744 24.50 -47.89 6.29
C CYS A 744 24.84 -49.39 6.30
N MET A 745 23.85 -50.26 6.43
CA MET A 745 23.96 -51.72 6.52
C MET A 745 24.88 -52.19 7.67
N GLN A 746 24.89 -51.44 8.76
CA GLN A 746 25.65 -51.75 9.98
C GLN A 746 24.70 -51.98 11.15
N ASP A 747 25.18 -52.80 12.09
CA ASP A 747 24.47 -53.18 13.30
C ASP A 747 24.22 -51.99 14.24
N ILE A 748 23.01 -51.93 14.80
CA ILE A 748 22.53 -50.97 15.79
C ILE A 748 22.33 -51.72 17.11
N GLU A 749 23.12 -51.39 18.13
CA GLU A 749 22.89 -51.89 19.49
C GLU A 749 21.80 -51.06 20.19
N VAL A 750 20.69 -51.70 20.55
CA VAL A 750 19.58 -51.07 21.27
C VAL A 750 19.51 -51.63 22.70
N PRO A 751 19.71 -50.81 23.75
CA PRO A 751 19.51 -51.22 25.12
C PRO A 751 18.01 -51.41 25.42
N VAL A 752 17.64 -52.57 25.98
CA VAL A 752 16.25 -52.93 26.29
C VAL A 752 16.05 -52.96 27.81
N VAL A 753 15.01 -52.28 28.29
CA VAL A 753 14.69 -52.22 29.72
C VAL A 753 13.65 -53.29 30.08
N THR A 754 13.98 -54.17 31.03
CA THR A 754 13.05 -55.14 31.63
C THR A 754 12.29 -54.48 32.82
N ALA A 755 11.02 -54.88 33.03
CA ALA A 755 10.01 -54.22 33.87
C ALA A 755 10.43 -53.83 35.32
N PRO A 756 9.74 -52.86 35.98
CA PRO A 756 10.10 -52.34 37.30
C PRO A 756 9.48 -53.21 38.40
N GLY A 757 10.27 -54.16 38.92
CA GLY A 757 9.84 -55.02 40.01
C GLY A 757 11.03 -55.75 40.63
N GLY A 758 11.87 -55.01 41.36
CA GLY A 758 13.01 -55.58 42.07
C GLY A 758 13.98 -54.52 42.51
N ILE A 759 13.85 -54.09 43.77
CA ILE A 759 14.85 -53.29 44.48
C ILE A 759 16.11 -54.16 44.63
N ALA A 760 17.01 -54.07 43.65
CA ALA A 760 18.36 -54.61 43.74
C ALA A 760 19.29 -53.81 42.82
N GLY A 761 19.78 -52.67 43.32
CA GLY A 761 21.02 -52.01 42.91
C GLY A 761 21.22 -51.74 41.42
N SER A 762 20.46 -50.81 40.83
CA SER A 762 20.94 -50.08 39.65
C SER A 762 21.78 -48.89 40.13
N SER A 763 23.08 -48.92 39.86
CA SER A 763 23.93 -47.75 40.12
C SER A 763 23.47 -46.56 39.26
N VAL A 764 23.69 -45.34 39.74
CA VAL A 764 23.43 -44.10 38.98
C VAL A 764 24.16 -44.11 37.62
N ALA A 765 25.26 -44.87 37.51
CA ALA A 765 26.00 -45.08 36.28
C ALA A 765 25.27 -45.97 35.25
N ASP A 766 24.49 -46.98 35.67
CA ASP A 766 23.70 -47.84 34.77
C ASP A 766 22.47 -47.11 34.19
N GLY A 767 21.88 -46.19 34.97
CA GLY A 767 20.86 -45.27 34.45
C GLY A 767 21.42 -44.30 33.40
N ALA A 768 22.63 -43.77 33.65
CA ALA A 768 23.30 -42.86 32.73
C ALA A 768 23.73 -43.54 31.42
N THR A 769 24.23 -44.78 31.45
CA THR A 769 24.62 -45.53 30.24
C THR A 769 23.41 -45.94 29.40
N SER A 770 22.28 -46.28 30.02
CA SER A 770 21.00 -46.51 29.33
C SER A 770 20.45 -45.24 28.66
N ILE A 771 20.57 -44.08 29.32
CA ILE A 771 20.16 -42.77 28.77
C ILE A 771 21.10 -42.28 27.65
N LEU A 772 22.39 -42.60 27.71
CA LEU A 772 23.37 -42.25 26.67
C LEU A 772 23.24 -43.15 25.43
N GLY A 773 23.03 -44.47 25.61
CA GLY A 773 22.77 -45.40 24.50
C GLY A 773 21.46 -45.11 23.76
N ARG A 774 20.47 -44.52 24.44
CA ARG A 774 19.20 -44.06 23.85
C ARG A 774 19.38 -43.03 22.73
N ARG A 775 20.47 -42.25 22.75
CA ARG A 775 20.77 -41.24 21.71
C ARG A 775 21.50 -41.80 20.48
N ALA A 776 21.82 -43.09 20.45
CA ALA A 776 22.55 -43.71 19.34
C ALA A 776 21.65 -44.21 18.21
N TYR A 777 20.36 -44.42 18.49
CA TYR A 777 19.36 -44.87 17.52
C TYR A 777 18.16 -43.92 17.48
N MET A 778 17.48 -43.87 16.34
CA MET A 778 16.20 -43.18 16.17
C MET A 778 15.14 -44.15 15.65
N VAL A 779 13.93 -44.03 16.17
CA VAL A 779 12.76 -44.77 15.70
C VAL A 779 11.81 -43.80 15.01
N THR A 780 11.35 -44.14 13.81
CA THR A 780 10.37 -43.33 13.06
C THR A 780 8.94 -43.62 13.51
N PRO A 781 7.95 -42.74 13.21
CA PRO A 781 6.53 -43.00 13.51
C PRO A 781 5.98 -44.28 12.87
N CYS A 782 6.53 -44.69 11.71
CA CYS A 782 6.22 -45.97 11.06
C CYS A 782 6.92 -47.19 11.70
N ARG A 783 7.65 -46.96 12.81
CA ARG A 783 8.33 -47.93 13.68
C ARG A 783 9.56 -48.62 13.05
N HIS A 784 10.22 -47.97 12.10
CA HIS A 784 11.52 -48.39 11.60
C HIS A 784 12.64 -47.77 12.43
N ILE A 785 13.77 -48.47 12.57
CA ILE A 785 14.91 -48.06 13.41
C ILE A 785 16.17 -47.81 12.57
N PHE A 786 16.94 -46.79 12.94
CA PHE A 786 18.16 -46.38 12.25
C PHE A 786 19.19 -45.81 13.25
N HIS A 787 20.48 -45.75 12.90
CA HIS A 787 21.43 -44.92 13.65
C HIS A 787 20.99 -43.45 13.60
N SER A 788 21.17 -42.73 14.70
CA SER A 788 20.78 -41.31 14.77
C SER A 788 21.49 -40.47 13.71
N THR A 789 22.78 -40.69 13.49
CA THR A 789 23.57 -39.98 12.46
C THR A 789 23.10 -40.28 11.03
N CYS A 790 22.71 -41.53 10.76
CA CYS A 790 22.22 -41.97 9.46
C CYS A 790 20.85 -41.37 9.17
N LEU A 791 19.91 -41.43 10.12
CA LEU A 791 18.58 -40.87 9.94
C LEU A 791 18.63 -39.34 9.89
N GLU A 792 19.43 -38.67 10.71
CA GLU A 792 19.62 -37.21 10.63
C GLU A 792 20.16 -36.79 9.26
N SER A 793 21.14 -37.50 8.73
CA SER A 793 21.72 -37.22 7.40
C SER A 793 20.69 -37.48 6.28
N TRP A 794 19.91 -38.55 6.39
CA TRP A 794 18.82 -38.83 5.47
C TRP A 794 17.72 -37.78 5.53
N MET A 795 17.33 -37.35 6.73
CA MET A 795 16.31 -36.33 6.97
C MET A 795 16.70 -34.96 6.41
N ARG A 796 18.00 -34.65 6.30
CA ARG A 796 18.46 -33.46 5.57
C ARG A 796 18.10 -33.52 4.09
N LEU A 797 18.13 -34.71 3.49
CA LEU A 797 17.83 -34.95 2.07
C LEU A 797 16.32 -35.14 1.82
N ARG A 798 15.65 -36.00 2.61
CA ARG A 798 14.22 -36.34 2.46
C ARG A 798 13.55 -36.60 3.82
N LEU A 799 12.40 -35.96 4.06
CA LEU A 799 11.53 -36.22 5.23
C LEU A 799 10.59 -37.41 4.99
N GLN A 800 11.16 -38.53 4.54
CA GLN A 800 10.44 -39.79 4.32
C GLN A 800 11.26 -40.94 4.91
N CYS A 801 10.59 -41.95 5.47
CA CYS A 801 11.26 -43.15 5.95
C CYS A 801 11.98 -43.87 4.79
N PRO A 802 13.28 -44.22 4.93
CA PRO A 802 14.03 -44.95 3.90
C PRO A 802 13.39 -46.27 3.47
N ILE A 803 12.69 -46.94 4.40
CA ILE A 803 12.11 -48.28 4.18
C ILE A 803 10.72 -48.17 3.57
N CYS A 804 9.76 -47.55 4.26
CA CYS A 804 8.35 -47.53 3.82
C CYS A 804 7.90 -46.24 3.13
N ARG A 805 8.78 -45.25 2.98
CA ARG A 805 8.51 -43.94 2.35
C ARG A 805 7.41 -43.10 3.03
N GLU A 806 6.95 -43.52 4.21
CA GLU A 806 6.02 -42.75 5.03
C GLU A 806 6.65 -41.42 5.48
N SER A 807 5.85 -40.36 5.55
CA SER A 807 6.36 -39.05 5.96
C SER A 807 6.82 -39.06 7.43
N ILE A 808 7.95 -38.42 7.72
CA ILE A 808 8.52 -38.35 9.08
C ILE A 808 8.63 -36.89 9.56
N PRO A 809 8.26 -36.59 10.83
CA PRO A 809 8.41 -35.26 11.41
C PRO A 809 9.88 -34.77 11.37
N PRO A 810 10.19 -33.49 11.17
CA PRO A 810 11.57 -33.02 11.31
C PRO A 810 12.08 -33.17 12.77
N VAL A 811 13.39 -33.44 12.94
CA VAL A 811 14.10 -33.40 14.24
C VAL A 811 14.41 -31.95 14.64
#